data_AF-T1YT55-F1
#
_entry.id   AF-T1YT55-F1
#
_cell.length_a   1.000
_cell.length_b   1.000
_cell.length_c   1.000
_cell.angle_alpha   90.00
_cell.angle_beta   90.00
_cell.angle_gamma   90.00
#
_symmetry.space_group_name_H-M   'P 1'
#
loop_
_entity.id
_entity.type
_entity.pdbx_description
1 polymer ?
#
loop_
_entity_poly.entity_id
_entity_poly.type
_entity_poly.pdbx_seq_one_letter_code
_entity_poly.pdbx_strand_id
1 'polypeptide(L)'
;MRIRRKKLLYLLATAFLVVLLLARTRRGDADDGTAALVHPNVAVRLSAAGADAAATTVAQSVFISCNRHDRDQGYWDLIATAAVCEGADVATRRASAACRALYAGEPAAQVAGTTGSCAAGGKLPRLGGRAAGGEADRPLDALVWLGDAIYADKRADGRKSLQLFQVSNPLPLVKTFWVAQRRSPIYSTFRETCVRLKPSGAGTSSGGAAAAADPDDYYGTAVDPERRRIYGTWDDHDMGKNDGGREYPDRAVTQRFFLNFLGADRADPRWEHEGVYTFHPVPFPDGDPLAPLLRESYRHAMCFLLLDVRSFRDPPNASRLGDMLGGAQWAWLERRLATDLADGADGRRGCAAVLIGSGTQFMMDVLPAENWGEFPAGRDRLLGLLRQHRTERVVFLTGDIHMGELAVDFGSAAQQVLGYPLVEATSSGLTHSASDYGALSKLVQLWFPAPRRRLHIYVKANFGTVRLTAAADWAHTSRGQLAQRLAQHVRESPDDGAARQQLHPLLDAMVNLSLGIFAVQEHGRPVIRLTFPLEMLSWRAGADYAGAAVPHPRAGGTVHRRPRASPPPPAEQLGTTEVPDGQGRTRWVLHYPFTTPVPFLTWLARFNQRHLFPGGSIPRSVVRTLTFCIEMCIFVPVAALLLCVWRRRRARRRQRLAGGTAAPRLRQRGDSGLLGSSGTGNFIDAPAAPTIAGYGKVKRHIVGTTEASSTAAGSGVMDEVLELFIGEGKQKQV
;
A
#
# COMPACT_ATOMS: atom_id res chain seq x y z
N MET A 1 -8.30 -24.66 32.94
CA MET A 1 -7.12 -24.03 33.60
C MET A 1 -5.77 -24.31 32.92
N ARG A 2 -5.43 -25.54 32.51
CA ARG A 2 -4.12 -25.87 31.87
C ARG A 2 -3.82 -25.09 30.58
N ILE A 3 -4.81 -24.83 29.73
CA ILE A 3 -4.64 -24.04 28.50
C ILE A 3 -4.33 -22.56 28.81
N ARG A 4 -4.95 -21.98 29.85
CA ARG A 4 -4.69 -20.60 30.28
C ARG A 4 -3.28 -20.41 30.85
N ARG A 5 -2.74 -21.40 31.56
CA ARG A 5 -1.34 -21.37 32.05
C ARG A 5 -0.30 -21.47 30.93
N LYS A 6 -0.52 -22.33 29.92
CA LYS A 6 0.38 -22.43 28.75
C LYS A 6 0.38 -21.14 27.92
N LYS A 7 -0.79 -20.52 27.73
CA LYS A 7 -0.91 -19.21 27.05
C LYS A 7 -0.15 -18.12 27.80
N LEU A 8 -0.26 -18.06 29.13
CA LEU A 8 0.45 -17.08 29.95
C LEU A 8 1.97 -17.30 29.93
N LEU A 9 2.45 -18.55 30.05
CA LEU A 9 3.88 -18.84 29.97
C LEU A 9 4.48 -18.50 28.61
N TYR A 10 3.77 -18.82 27.52
CA TYR A 10 4.20 -18.49 26.18
C TYR A 10 4.32 -16.97 26.00
N LEU A 11 3.28 -16.22 26.38
CA LEU A 11 3.28 -14.77 26.27
C LEU A 11 4.39 -14.11 27.11
N LEU A 12 4.66 -14.61 28.31
CA LEU A 12 5.78 -14.14 29.14
C LEU A 12 7.14 -14.44 28.49
N ALA A 13 7.29 -15.61 27.85
CA ALA A 13 8.50 -15.96 27.12
C ALA A 13 8.69 -15.09 25.87
N THR A 14 7.61 -14.79 25.13
CA THR A 14 7.65 -13.88 23.97
C THR A 14 8.01 -12.46 24.38
N ALA A 15 7.40 -11.94 25.46
CA ALA A 15 7.73 -10.63 26.00
C ALA A 15 9.22 -10.54 26.42
N PHE A 16 9.74 -11.59 27.07
CA PHE A 16 11.15 -11.67 27.43
C PHE A 16 12.09 -11.69 26.21
N LEU A 17 11.72 -12.40 25.14
CA LEU A 17 12.50 -12.45 23.90
C LEU A 17 12.54 -11.09 23.18
N VAL A 18 11.40 -10.38 23.15
CA VAL A 18 11.30 -9.02 22.58
C VAL A 18 12.15 -8.04 23.38
N VAL A 19 12.13 -8.10 24.72
CA VAL A 19 12.98 -7.28 25.58
C VAL A 19 14.47 -7.57 25.35
N LEU A 20 14.85 -8.85 25.17
CA LEU A 20 16.23 -9.23 24.84
C LEU A 20 16.68 -8.70 23.48
N LEU A 21 15.82 -8.76 22.47
CA LEU A 21 16.09 -8.20 21.13
C LEU A 21 16.27 -6.67 21.19
N LEU A 22 15.40 -5.97 21.91
CA LEU A 22 15.48 -4.51 22.12
C LEU A 22 16.69 -4.09 22.98
N ALA A 23 17.09 -4.93 23.95
CA ALA A 23 18.28 -4.69 24.76
C ALA A 23 19.57 -4.90 23.96
N ARG A 24 19.59 -5.84 23.00
CA ARG A 24 20.73 -6.09 22.12
C ARG A 24 20.95 -4.96 21.10
N THR A 25 19.87 -4.29 20.67
CA THR A 25 19.96 -3.10 19.81
C THR A 25 20.48 -1.85 20.52
N ARG A 26 20.45 -1.80 21.86
CA ARG A 26 20.98 -0.68 22.66
C ARG A 26 22.46 -0.82 23.04
N ARG A 27 23.11 -1.95 22.72
CA ARG A 27 24.52 -2.24 23.10
C ARG A 27 25.46 -2.45 21.91
N GLY A 28 25.09 -1.99 20.71
CA GLY A 28 26.01 -1.96 19.57
C GLY A 28 26.71 -0.62 19.49
N ASP A 29 27.86 -0.49 20.16
CA ASP A 29 28.88 0.47 19.75
C ASP A 29 29.43 0.05 18.38
N ALA A 30 29.82 1.05 17.61
CA ALA A 30 30.34 0.95 16.26
C ALA A 30 31.56 0.03 16.19
N ASP A 31 31.46 -1.07 15.44
CA ASP A 31 32.56 -1.51 14.58
C ASP A 31 32.09 -2.48 13.51
N ASP A 32 32.81 -2.44 12.38
CA ASP A 32 32.49 -3.01 11.08
C ASP A 32 32.11 -4.51 11.08
N GLY A 33 30.93 -4.80 10.55
CA GLY A 33 30.49 -6.16 10.22
C GLY A 33 29.33 -6.25 9.21
N THR A 34 28.71 -5.11 8.86
CA THR A 34 27.58 -5.04 7.92
C THR A 34 27.97 -4.71 6.48
N ALA A 35 29.27 -4.74 6.15
CA ALA A 35 29.77 -4.41 4.81
C ALA A 35 29.62 -5.53 3.76
N ALA A 36 29.12 -6.73 4.12
CA ALA A 36 29.09 -7.89 3.21
C ALA A 36 27.68 -8.31 2.72
N LEU A 37 26.59 -7.63 3.11
CA LEU A 37 25.22 -7.96 2.64
C LEU A 37 24.44 -6.75 2.11
N VAL A 38 25.07 -5.59 2.03
CA VAL A 38 24.56 -4.43 1.31
C VAL A 38 25.47 -4.25 0.11
N HIS A 39 25.03 -4.73 -1.06
CA HIS A 39 25.73 -4.43 -2.29
C HIS A 39 25.91 -2.91 -2.38
N PRO A 40 27.15 -2.41 -2.52
CA PRO A 40 27.41 -0.99 -2.47
C PRO A 40 26.70 -0.30 -3.63
N ASN A 41 26.16 0.89 -3.35
CA ASN A 41 25.67 1.85 -4.33
C ASN A 41 26.82 2.22 -5.27
N VAL A 42 27.06 1.41 -6.30
CA VAL A 42 28.10 1.66 -7.31
C VAL A 42 27.40 1.87 -8.65
N ALA A 43 27.47 3.12 -9.10
CA ALA A 43 27.24 3.58 -10.47
C ALA A 43 25.91 3.17 -11.15
N VAL A 44 24.77 3.67 -10.65
CA VAL A 44 23.48 3.71 -11.39
C VAL A 44 23.47 4.85 -12.42
N ARG A 45 24.61 5.28 -12.96
CA ARG A 45 24.64 6.52 -13.74
C ARG A 45 24.22 6.38 -15.21
N LEU A 46 24.23 5.18 -15.82
CA LEU A 46 23.95 5.07 -17.26
C LEU A 46 23.25 3.77 -17.76
N SER A 47 23.10 2.71 -16.94
CA SER A 47 22.56 1.41 -17.45
C SER A 47 21.03 1.29 -17.45
N ALA A 48 20.30 2.09 -16.65
CA ALA A 48 18.84 2.15 -16.73
C ALA A 48 18.36 2.63 -18.12
N ALA A 49 19.21 3.36 -18.84
CA ALA A 49 18.99 3.72 -20.24
C ALA A 49 19.25 2.55 -21.20
N GLY A 50 20.01 1.50 -20.83
CA GLY A 50 20.45 0.43 -21.73
C GLY A 50 19.35 -0.51 -22.21
N ALA A 51 18.40 -0.88 -21.33
CA ALA A 51 17.24 -1.70 -21.71
C ALA A 51 16.17 -0.90 -22.48
N ASP A 52 16.15 0.42 -22.31
CA ASP A 52 15.19 1.36 -22.90
C ASP A 52 15.75 2.12 -24.12
N ALA A 53 17.04 1.95 -24.46
CA ALA A 53 17.82 2.81 -25.38
C ALA A 53 17.39 2.77 -26.84
N ALA A 54 16.58 1.79 -27.22
CA ALA A 54 16.06 1.66 -28.57
C ALA A 54 14.55 1.41 -28.57
N ALA A 55 13.83 1.83 -27.52
CA ALA A 55 12.39 1.61 -27.41
C ALA A 55 11.58 2.92 -27.45
N THR A 56 10.42 2.87 -28.10
CA THR A 56 9.42 3.94 -28.13
C THR A 56 8.24 3.57 -27.25
N THR A 57 7.60 4.59 -26.64
CA THR A 57 6.40 4.42 -25.82
C THR A 57 5.17 4.44 -26.70
N VAL A 58 4.43 3.33 -26.71
CA VAL A 58 3.14 3.22 -27.39
C VAL A 58 2.03 3.80 -26.52
N ALA A 59 1.97 3.40 -25.24
CA ALA A 59 1.00 3.90 -24.28
C ALA A 59 1.62 3.95 -22.88
N GLN A 60 1.22 4.91 -22.05
CA GLN A 60 1.75 5.07 -20.69
C GLN A 60 0.70 5.53 -19.69
N SER A 61 0.79 5.02 -18.46
CA SER A 61 -0.06 5.41 -17.34
C SER A 61 0.74 5.52 -16.04
N VAL A 62 0.23 6.33 -15.11
CA VAL A 62 0.76 6.45 -13.75
C VAL A 62 -0.25 5.86 -12.77
N PHE A 63 0.24 5.15 -11.76
CA PHE A 63 -0.57 4.68 -10.64
C PHE A 63 0.04 5.10 -9.30
N ILE A 64 -0.81 5.47 -8.34
CA ILE A 64 -0.42 6.06 -7.06
C ILE A 64 -1.35 5.64 -5.93
N SER A 65 -0.82 5.66 -4.70
CA SER A 65 -1.55 5.40 -3.45
C SER A 65 -0.88 6.10 -2.26
N CYS A 66 -1.63 6.28 -1.18
CA CYS A 66 -1.19 6.80 0.13
C CYS A 66 -0.69 8.24 0.06
N ASN A 67 -1.62 9.12 -0.29
CA ASN A 67 -1.43 10.57 -0.37
C ASN A 67 -1.99 11.27 0.87
N ARG A 68 -1.07 11.63 1.76
CA ARG A 68 -1.30 12.66 2.77
C ARG A 68 -1.27 14.05 2.13
N HIS A 69 -2.40 14.45 1.56
CA HIS A 69 -2.63 15.67 0.74
C HIS A 69 -2.25 17.00 1.41
N ASP A 70 -2.11 17.05 2.73
CA ASP A 70 -1.69 18.22 3.51
C ASP A 70 -0.16 18.36 3.65
N ARG A 71 0.61 17.44 3.07
CA ARG A 71 2.07 17.59 2.91
C ARG A 71 2.41 18.31 1.61
N ASP A 72 3.68 18.68 1.48
CA ASP A 72 4.22 19.22 0.23
C ASP A 72 3.81 18.35 -0.97
N GLN A 73 3.33 19.03 -2.01
CA GLN A 73 2.76 18.42 -3.21
C GLN A 73 3.74 18.45 -4.40
N GLY A 74 5.01 18.84 -4.18
CA GLY A 74 6.04 18.93 -5.23
C GLY A 74 6.32 17.62 -5.96
N TYR A 75 5.84 16.48 -5.45
CA TYR A 75 5.89 15.21 -6.17
C TYR A 75 5.15 15.24 -7.51
N TRP A 76 4.14 16.10 -7.71
CA TRP A 76 3.48 16.27 -9.01
C TRP A 76 4.42 16.81 -10.09
N ASP A 77 5.39 17.66 -9.73
CA ASP A 77 6.44 18.11 -10.66
C ASP A 77 7.34 16.95 -11.09
N LEU A 78 7.66 16.06 -10.14
CA LEU A 78 8.46 14.86 -10.40
C LEU A 78 7.72 13.88 -11.31
N ILE A 79 6.43 13.63 -11.03
CA ILE A 79 5.59 12.77 -11.88
C ILE A 79 5.45 13.39 -13.27
N ALA A 80 5.23 14.69 -13.38
CA ALA A 80 5.13 15.36 -14.68
C ALA A 80 6.43 15.25 -15.47
N THR A 81 7.58 15.42 -14.81
CA THR A 81 8.90 15.25 -15.45
C THR A 81 9.13 13.81 -15.88
N ALA A 82 8.79 12.83 -15.03
CA ALA A 82 8.87 11.42 -15.37
C ALA A 82 7.95 11.05 -16.54
N ALA A 83 6.71 11.55 -16.58
CA ALA A 83 5.76 11.31 -17.67
C ALA A 83 6.28 11.83 -19.02
N VAL A 84 6.86 13.04 -19.03
CA VAL A 84 7.48 13.63 -20.23
C VAL A 84 8.71 12.83 -20.65
N CYS A 85 9.59 12.49 -19.72
CA CYS A 85 10.81 11.75 -20.03
C CYS A 85 10.51 10.34 -20.51
N GLU A 86 9.69 9.57 -19.80
CA GLU A 86 9.32 8.21 -20.18
C GLU A 86 8.48 8.16 -21.47
N GLY A 87 7.77 9.23 -21.81
CA GLY A 87 7.03 9.36 -23.07
C GLY A 87 7.91 9.67 -24.29
N ALA A 88 9.09 10.27 -24.08
CA ALA A 88 9.98 10.69 -25.15
C ALA A 88 10.85 9.55 -25.71
N ASP A 89 11.21 9.66 -26.98
CA ASP A 89 12.20 8.79 -27.60
C ASP A 89 13.57 8.94 -26.91
N VAL A 90 14.45 7.98 -27.15
CA VAL A 90 15.72 7.89 -26.43
C VAL A 90 16.67 9.03 -26.78
N ALA A 91 16.70 9.47 -28.04
CA ALA A 91 17.58 10.56 -28.45
C ALA A 91 17.14 11.86 -27.77
N THR A 92 15.84 12.13 -27.75
CA THR A 92 15.25 13.29 -27.07
C THR A 92 15.47 13.23 -25.55
N ARG A 93 15.25 12.07 -24.91
CA ARG A 93 15.55 11.84 -23.48
C ARG A 93 17.01 12.13 -23.15
N ARG A 94 17.95 11.61 -23.96
CA ARG A 94 19.39 11.80 -23.75
C ARG A 94 19.82 13.25 -23.94
N ALA A 95 19.19 13.98 -24.87
CA ALA A 95 19.45 15.38 -25.12
C ALA A 95 18.84 16.31 -24.05
N SER A 96 17.75 15.90 -23.37
CA SER A 96 17.13 16.68 -22.29
C SER A 96 17.95 16.73 -21.00
N ALA A 97 18.23 17.95 -20.52
CA ALA A 97 18.84 18.16 -19.21
C ALA A 97 17.92 17.72 -18.05
N ALA A 98 16.62 17.97 -18.15
CA ALA A 98 15.64 17.56 -17.14
C ALA A 98 15.57 16.04 -17.01
N CYS A 99 15.56 15.31 -18.14
CA CYS A 99 15.56 13.85 -18.10
C CYS A 99 16.89 13.30 -17.57
N ARG A 100 18.03 13.88 -17.93
CA ARG A 100 19.32 13.49 -17.33
C ARG A 100 19.33 13.71 -15.81
N ALA A 101 18.79 14.81 -15.32
CA ALA A 101 18.67 15.06 -13.88
C ALA A 101 17.76 14.03 -13.19
N LEU A 102 16.57 13.77 -13.75
CA LEU A 102 15.63 12.74 -13.27
C LEU A 102 16.31 11.37 -13.13
N TYR A 103 16.97 10.89 -14.20
CA TYR A 103 17.61 9.57 -14.19
C TYR A 103 18.88 9.52 -13.31
N ALA A 104 19.56 10.66 -13.12
CA ALA A 104 20.67 10.76 -12.17
C ALA A 104 20.19 10.80 -10.70
N GLY A 105 18.91 11.13 -10.47
CA GLY A 105 18.37 11.41 -9.14
C GLY A 105 18.88 12.75 -8.59
N GLU A 106 19.04 13.73 -9.47
CA GLU A 106 19.49 15.08 -9.15
C GLU A 106 18.30 16.04 -9.27
N PRO A 107 18.29 17.14 -8.50
CA PRO A 107 17.24 18.15 -8.64
C PRO A 107 17.28 18.76 -10.05
N ALA A 108 16.14 18.75 -10.74
CA ALA A 108 16.00 19.47 -12.00
C ALA A 108 15.91 20.98 -11.73
N ALA A 109 16.50 21.80 -12.61
CA ALA A 109 16.30 23.24 -12.57
C ALA A 109 14.81 23.54 -12.75
N GLN A 110 14.17 24.14 -11.73
CA GLN A 110 12.77 24.52 -11.82
C GLN A 110 12.62 25.59 -12.91
N VAL A 111 11.77 25.30 -13.89
CA VAL A 111 11.32 26.32 -14.86
C VAL A 111 10.29 27.17 -14.13
N ALA A 112 10.60 28.45 -13.92
CA ALA A 112 9.70 29.36 -13.23
C ALA A 112 8.33 29.42 -13.94
N GLY A 113 7.24 29.24 -13.16
CA GLY A 113 5.89 29.63 -13.58
C GLY A 113 4.89 28.52 -13.94
N THR A 114 5.23 27.23 -13.93
CA THR A 114 4.21 26.15 -14.14
C THR A 114 4.49 24.87 -13.34
N THR A 115 4.17 24.88 -12.04
CA THR A 115 4.25 23.69 -11.19
C THR A 115 3.20 22.65 -11.59
N GLY A 116 3.55 21.36 -11.52
CA GLY A 116 2.72 20.22 -11.88
C GLY A 116 2.48 20.05 -13.39
N SER A 117 3.07 20.88 -14.24
CA SER A 117 2.74 20.90 -15.67
C SER A 117 3.55 19.90 -16.49
N CYS A 118 2.93 19.22 -17.46
CA CYS A 118 3.64 18.43 -18.48
C CYS A 118 4.05 19.22 -19.73
N ALA A 119 3.86 20.54 -19.75
CA ALA A 119 4.28 21.36 -20.87
C ALA A 119 5.78 21.12 -21.18
N ALA A 120 6.07 20.76 -22.44
CA ALA A 120 7.43 20.41 -22.86
C ALA A 120 8.43 21.58 -22.73
N GLY A 121 7.92 22.82 -22.67
CA GLY A 121 8.69 24.05 -22.50
C GLY A 121 9.59 24.00 -21.26
N GLY A 122 10.88 23.75 -21.48
CA GLY A 122 11.89 23.64 -20.42
C GLY A 122 12.14 22.22 -19.90
N LYS A 123 11.36 21.22 -20.33
CA LYS A 123 11.57 19.79 -20.00
C LYS A 123 12.20 18.99 -21.15
N LEU A 124 11.94 19.34 -22.41
CA LEU A 124 12.55 18.71 -23.59
C LEU A 124 13.28 19.75 -24.46
N PRO A 125 14.36 19.37 -25.16
CA PRO A 125 15.05 20.27 -26.08
C PRO A 125 14.17 20.57 -27.31
N ARG A 126 14.23 21.82 -27.82
CA ARG A 126 13.66 22.16 -29.13
C ARG A 126 14.62 21.68 -30.23
N LEU A 127 14.32 20.53 -30.86
CA LEU A 127 15.13 20.03 -31.98
C LEU A 127 14.55 20.54 -33.32
N GLY A 128 15.34 21.34 -34.05
CA GLY A 128 15.23 21.43 -35.52
C GLY A 128 14.17 22.33 -36.17
N GLY A 129 13.78 23.47 -35.57
CA GLY A 129 13.03 24.54 -36.28
C GLY A 129 11.60 24.23 -36.75
N ARG A 130 11.18 22.96 -36.76
CA ARG A 130 9.78 22.54 -36.74
C ARG A 130 9.32 22.56 -35.29
N ALA A 131 8.15 23.13 -35.04
CA ALA A 131 7.45 22.81 -33.81
C ALA A 131 7.38 21.27 -33.74
N ALA A 132 7.95 20.68 -32.69
CA ALA A 132 7.88 19.23 -32.41
C ALA A 132 6.44 18.85 -31.99
N GLY A 133 5.44 19.29 -32.74
CA GLY A 133 4.01 19.12 -32.49
C GLY A 133 3.49 17.71 -32.78
N GLY A 134 4.32 16.68 -32.57
CA GLY A 134 3.93 15.28 -32.69
C GLY A 134 4.40 14.41 -31.53
N GLU A 135 5.60 14.67 -30.99
CA GLU A 135 6.21 13.86 -29.92
C GLU A 135 6.40 14.60 -28.59
N ALA A 136 6.48 15.94 -28.58
CA ALA A 136 6.85 16.70 -27.38
C ALA A 136 5.73 16.80 -26.33
N ASP A 137 4.46 16.62 -26.71
CA ASP A 137 3.29 16.67 -25.83
C ASP A 137 2.52 15.32 -25.86
N ARG A 138 3.16 14.20 -25.48
CA ARG A 138 2.45 12.93 -25.29
C ARG A 138 1.96 12.83 -23.83
N PRO A 139 0.72 13.26 -23.50
CA PRO A 139 0.18 13.11 -22.15
C PRO A 139 0.06 11.63 -21.78
N LEU A 140 0.01 11.37 -20.47
CA LEU A 140 -0.36 10.08 -19.91
C LEU A 140 -1.74 9.64 -20.43
N ASP A 141 -1.84 8.39 -20.83
CA ASP A 141 -3.08 7.80 -21.30
C ASP A 141 -4.06 7.51 -20.15
N ALA A 142 -3.57 7.39 -18.91
CA ALA A 142 -4.37 7.41 -17.70
C ALA A 142 -3.57 7.81 -16.46
N LEU A 143 -4.26 8.41 -15.48
CA LEU A 143 -3.82 8.53 -14.09
C LEU A 143 -4.74 7.66 -13.23
N VAL A 144 -4.17 6.81 -12.38
CA VAL A 144 -4.94 5.82 -11.59
C VAL A 144 -4.63 5.93 -10.10
N TRP A 145 -5.66 6.23 -9.31
CA TRP A 145 -5.61 6.12 -7.86
C TRP A 145 -5.94 4.69 -7.44
N LEU A 146 -5.04 4.04 -6.71
CA LEU A 146 -5.27 2.68 -6.20
C LEU A 146 -5.82 2.65 -4.78
N GLY A 147 -5.95 3.81 -4.14
CA GLY A 147 -6.30 3.89 -2.73
C GLY A 147 -5.69 5.11 -2.07
N ASP A 148 -6.21 5.48 -0.91
CA ASP A 148 -5.73 6.56 -0.05
C ASP A 148 -5.38 7.82 -0.84
N ALA A 149 -6.31 8.25 -1.71
CA ALA A 149 -6.20 9.54 -2.37
C ALA A 149 -6.21 10.67 -1.34
N ILE A 150 -6.83 10.42 -0.19
CA ILE A 150 -6.70 11.19 1.04
C ILE A 150 -6.35 10.29 2.22
N TYR A 151 -5.73 10.88 3.25
CA TYR A 151 -5.44 10.22 4.52
C TYR A 151 -6.39 10.76 5.61
N ALA A 152 -7.64 10.29 5.61
CA ALA A 152 -8.75 10.94 6.33
C ALA A 152 -8.93 10.48 7.77
N ASP A 153 -8.17 9.51 8.24
CA ASP A 153 -8.21 8.94 9.59
C ASP A 153 -7.07 9.50 10.47
N LYS A 154 -6.46 10.62 10.06
CA LYS A 154 -5.46 11.32 10.85
C LYS A 154 -6.04 12.17 11.96
N ARG A 155 -5.27 12.34 13.06
CA ARG A 155 -5.64 13.27 14.13
C ARG A 155 -5.81 14.68 13.55
N ALA A 156 -6.95 15.30 13.86
CA ALA A 156 -7.29 16.65 13.41
C ALA A 156 -6.38 17.75 13.99
N ASP A 157 -5.67 17.45 15.08
CA ASP A 157 -4.77 18.38 15.77
C ASP A 157 -3.40 18.56 15.08
N GLY A 158 -3.16 17.88 13.96
CA GLY A 158 -1.93 17.99 13.18
C GLY A 158 -0.69 17.34 13.80
N ARG A 159 -0.81 16.68 14.96
CA ARG A 159 0.33 16.01 15.61
C ARG A 159 0.81 14.82 14.77
N LYS A 160 2.14 14.68 14.66
CA LYS A 160 2.80 13.55 13.99
C LYS A 160 2.77 12.31 14.89
N SER A 161 1.60 11.76 15.18
CA SER A 161 1.58 10.45 15.85
C SER A 161 1.94 9.36 14.85
N LEU A 162 2.90 8.50 15.18
CA LEU A 162 2.86 7.10 14.77
C LEU A 162 1.46 6.61 15.17
N GLN A 163 0.55 6.43 14.20
CA GLN A 163 -0.83 6.04 14.47
C GLN A 163 -0.90 4.58 14.91
N LEU A 164 -0.34 4.28 16.08
CA LEU A 164 -0.44 2.98 16.72
C LEU A 164 -1.89 2.68 17.16
N PHE A 165 -2.77 3.69 17.13
CA PHE A 165 -4.18 3.61 17.52
C PHE A 165 -5.07 4.15 16.38
N GLN A 166 -6.15 3.42 16.11
CA GLN A 166 -7.17 3.76 15.11
C GLN A 166 -7.88 5.06 15.52
N VAL A 167 -7.85 6.06 14.66
CA VAL A 167 -8.68 7.27 14.78
C VAL A 167 -9.78 7.16 13.72
N SER A 168 -11.02 7.47 14.09
CA SER A 168 -12.11 7.58 13.14
C SER A 168 -12.60 9.01 13.16
N ASN A 169 -12.67 9.63 11.98
CA ASN A 169 -13.08 11.02 11.84
C ASN A 169 -14.54 11.13 11.36
N PRO A 170 -15.29 12.14 11.83
CA PRO A 170 -16.66 12.34 11.40
C PRO A 170 -16.71 12.82 9.93
N LEU A 171 -17.80 12.48 9.22
CA LEU A 171 -17.97 12.78 7.80
C LEU A 171 -17.69 14.24 7.39
N PRO A 172 -18.08 15.29 8.13
CA PRO A 172 -17.75 16.66 7.77
C PRO A 172 -16.24 16.90 7.69
N LEU A 173 -15.45 16.29 8.58
CA LEU A 173 -13.98 16.39 8.52
C LEU A 173 -13.43 15.58 7.34
N VAL A 174 -13.94 14.36 7.10
CA VAL A 174 -13.57 13.54 5.93
C VAL A 174 -13.80 14.30 4.62
N LYS A 175 -14.93 15.00 4.50
CA LYS A 175 -15.23 15.88 3.35
C LYS A 175 -14.15 16.94 3.11
N THR A 176 -13.65 17.59 4.16
CA THR A 176 -12.64 18.67 4.00
C THR A 176 -11.35 18.17 3.35
N PHE A 177 -10.96 16.91 3.60
CA PHE A 177 -9.79 16.31 2.99
C PHE A 177 -9.98 16.06 1.50
N TRP A 178 -11.15 15.57 1.08
CA TRP A 178 -11.50 15.41 -0.34
C TRP A 178 -11.49 16.74 -1.09
N VAL A 179 -12.11 17.77 -0.50
CA VAL A 179 -12.14 19.13 -1.06
C VAL A 179 -10.72 19.68 -1.19
N ALA A 180 -9.89 19.53 -0.15
CA ALA A 180 -8.50 20.00 -0.15
C ALA A 180 -7.68 19.35 -1.27
N GLN A 181 -7.80 18.03 -1.45
CA GLN A 181 -7.09 17.32 -2.51
C GLN A 181 -7.61 17.72 -3.90
N ARG A 182 -8.94 17.83 -4.09
CA ARG A 182 -9.54 18.22 -5.38
C ARG A 182 -9.15 19.64 -5.80
N ARG A 183 -9.12 20.59 -4.85
CA ARG A 183 -8.78 22.00 -5.08
C ARG A 183 -7.28 22.29 -5.11
N SER A 184 -6.42 21.28 -4.91
CA SER A 184 -4.97 21.46 -5.01
C SER A 184 -4.61 22.05 -6.39
N PRO A 185 -4.01 23.26 -6.45
CA PRO A 185 -3.70 23.90 -7.73
C PRO A 185 -2.73 23.08 -8.57
N ILE A 186 -1.69 22.52 -7.94
CA ILE A 186 -0.68 21.70 -8.63
C ILE A 186 -1.26 20.38 -9.16
N TYR A 187 -2.19 19.76 -8.41
CA TYR A 187 -2.91 18.57 -8.89
C TYR A 187 -3.82 18.91 -10.07
N SER A 188 -4.50 20.06 -10.03
CA SER A 188 -5.36 20.53 -11.12
C SER A 188 -4.53 20.79 -12.38
N THR A 189 -3.41 21.51 -12.26
CA THR A 189 -2.47 21.71 -13.38
C THR A 189 -1.96 20.39 -13.95
N PHE A 190 -1.62 19.42 -13.09
CA PHE A 190 -1.19 18.09 -13.53
C PHE A 190 -2.30 17.40 -14.32
N ARG A 191 -3.52 17.32 -13.79
CA ARG A 191 -4.67 16.70 -14.48
C ARG A 191 -4.91 17.32 -15.86
N GLU A 192 -4.85 18.64 -15.94
CA GLU A 192 -5.15 19.39 -17.16
C GLU A 192 -4.05 19.33 -18.21
N THR A 193 -2.79 19.22 -17.81
CA THR A 193 -1.66 19.27 -18.75
C THR A 193 -1.04 17.92 -19.03
N CYS A 194 -1.11 16.98 -18.08
CA CYS A 194 -0.43 15.70 -18.15
C CYS A 194 -1.31 14.53 -18.55
N VAL A 195 -2.63 14.61 -18.41
CA VAL A 195 -3.52 13.45 -18.63
C VAL A 195 -4.34 13.63 -19.91
N ARG A 196 -4.46 12.57 -20.72
CA ARG A 196 -5.21 12.62 -21.98
C ARG A 196 -6.71 12.78 -21.74
N LEU A 197 -7.39 13.41 -22.70
CA LEU A 197 -8.85 13.50 -22.73
C LEU A 197 -9.51 12.13 -22.96
N LYS A 198 -10.69 11.94 -22.39
CA LYS A 198 -11.61 10.87 -22.75
C LYS A 198 -12.06 11.06 -24.22
N PRO A 199 -12.33 9.99 -24.99
CA PRO A 199 -12.86 10.11 -26.34
C PRO A 199 -14.16 10.93 -26.36
N SER A 200 -14.30 11.81 -27.35
CA SER A 200 -15.53 12.57 -27.63
C SER A 200 -16.64 11.61 -28.06
N GLY A 201 -17.45 11.17 -27.11
CA GLY A 201 -18.49 10.15 -27.32
C GLY A 201 -19.11 9.62 -26.02
N ALA A 202 -18.47 9.85 -24.87
CA ALA A 202 -19.11 9.71 -23.56
C ALA A 202 -20.00 10.93 -23.29
N GLY A 203 -21.23 10.91 -23.82
CA GLY A 203 -22.38 11.58 -23.20
C GLY A 203 -22.29 13.06 -22.85
N THR A 204 -21.56 13.90 -23.59
CA THR A 204 -21.84 15.34 -23.53
C THR A 204 -23.14 15.60 -24.27
N SER A 205 -24.27 15.32 -23.62
CA SER A 205 -25.48 16.08 -23.92
C SER A 205 -25.11 17.53 -23.67
N SER A 206 -24.99 18.31 -24.74
CA SER A 206 -25.10 19.76 -24.71
C SER A 206 -26.55 20.15 -24.36
N GLY A 207 -27.10 19.58 -23.29
CA GLY A 207 -28.29 20.08 -22.62
C GLY A 207 -27.90 21.41 -22.01
N GLY A 208 -28.71 22.44 -22.26
CA GLY A 208 -28.40 23.84 -22.00
C GLY A 208 -27.77 24.09 -20.63
N ALA A 209 -26.95 25.14 -20.56
CA ALA A 209 -26.27 25.61 -19.37
C ALA A 209 -27.21 25.72 -18.15
N ALA A 210 -27.43 24.60 -17.47
CA ALA A 210 -27.87 24.59 -16.09
C ALA A 210 -26.74 25.26 -15.31
N ALA A 211 -27.11 26.17 -14.41
CA ALA A 211 -26.15 26.87 -13.54
C ALA A 211 -25.12 25.85 -13.02
N ALA A 212 -23.83 26.18 -13.16
CA ALA A 212 -22.75 25.32 -12.70
C ALA A 212 -23.08 24.86 -11.28
N ALA A 213 -23.34 23.56 -11.12
CA ALA A 213 -23.55 22.99 -9.80
C ALA A 213 -22.29 23.29 -8.99
N ASP A 214 -22.44 23.63 -7.71
CA ASP A 214 -21.30 23.87 -6.84
C ASP A 214 -20.32 22.68 -6.98
N PRO A 215 -19.11 22.89 -7.54
CA PRO A 215 -18.15 21.81 -7.75
C PRO A 215 -17.67 21.20 -6.43
N ASP A 216 -18.05 21.81 -5.30
CA ASP A 216 -17.77 21.38 -3.94
C ASP A 216 -19.03 20.95 -3.16
N ASP A 217 -20.16 20.75 -3.84
CA ASP A 217 -21.31 20.05 -3.28
C ASP A 217 -21.07 18.53 -3.29
N TYR A 218 -20.14 18.12 -2.44
CA TYR A 218 -19.81 16.72 -2.18
C TYR A 218 -21.02 15.92 -1.62
N TYR A 219 -22.05 16.60 -1.10
CA TYR A 219 -23.29 15.94 -0.65
C TYR A 219 -24.33 15.82 -1.77
N GLY A 220 -24.20 16.64 -2.81
CA GLY A 220 -24.97 16.60 -4.04
C GLY A 220 -24.77 15.32 -4.84
N THR A 221 -25.65 15.11 -5.80
CA THR A 221 -25.75 13.86 -6.55
C THR A 221 -24.68 13.69 -7.64
N ALA A 222 -23.98 14.76 -8.05
CA ALA A 222 -22.80 14.74 -8.94
C ALA A 222 -22.24 16.16 -9.15
N VAL A 223 -20.94 16.25 -9.51
CA VAL A 223 -20.25 17.48 -9.98
C VAL A 223 -19.99 17.44 -11.49
N ASP A 224 -19.42 18.51 -12.05
CA ASP A 224 -19.02 18.57 -13.46
C ASP A 224 -18.09 17.40 -13.84
N PRO A 225 -18.37 16.69 -14.96
CA PRO A 225 -17.65 15.49 -15.31
C PRO A 225 -16.20 15.81 -15.66
N GLU A 226 -15.30 15.01 -15.10
CA GLU A 226 -13.89 15.02 -15.45
C GLU A 226 -13.71 14.57 -16.90
N ARG A 227 -13.15 15.45 -17.72
CA ARG A 227 -12.88 15.21 -19.15
C ARG A 227 -11.59 14.42 -19.37
N ARG A 228 -10.72 14.33 -18.36
CA ARG A 228 -9.44 13.62 -18.39
C ARG A 228 -9.60 12.16 -17.96
N ARG A 229 -8.69 11.29 -18.38
CA ARG A 229 -8.67 9.86 -18.03
C ARG A 229 -8.09 9.63 -16.63
N ILE A 230 -8.85 10.05 -15.62
CA ILE A 230 -8.50 9.84 -14.21
C ILE A 230 -9.45 8.78 -13.67
N TYR A 231 -8.87 7.69 -13.21
CA TYR A 231 -9.59 6.54 -12.70
C TYR A 231 -9.16 6.29 -11.25
N GLY A 232 -9.99 5.55 -10.52
CA GLY A 232 -9.56 5.09 -9.21
C GLY A 232 -10.52 4.13 -8.54
N THR A 233 -9.95 3.41 -7.58
CA THR A 233 -10.65 2.76 -6.47
C THR A 233 -10.16 3.40 -5.16
N TRP A 234 -10.77 3.05 -4.05
CA TRP A 234 -10.43 3.60 -2.74
C TRP A 234 -9.78 2.56 -1.83
N ASP A 235 -9.28 3.04 -0.70
CA ASP A 235 -8.78 2.20 0.40
C ASP A 235 -9.33 2.69 1.76
N ASP A 236 -8.84 2.18 2.87
CA ASP A 236 -9.40 2.45 4.19
C ASP A 236 -9.21 3.89 4.69
N HIS A 237 -8.09 4.55 4.38
CA HIS A 237 -7.89 5.94 4.80
C HIS A 237 -8.81 6.92 4.07
N ASP A 238 -9.29 6.56 2.88
CA ASP A 238 -10.33 7.31 2.15
C ASP A 238 -11.68 7.31 2.90
N MET A 239 -11.94 6.28 3.71
CA MET A 239 -13.11 6.16 4.59
C MET A 239 -12.95 6.90 5.91
N GLY A 240 -11.77 7.44 6.21
CA GLY A 240 -11.48 8.04 7.53
C GLY A 240 -11.51 7.02 8.67
N LYS A 241 -11.24 5.74 8.36
CA LYS A 241 -11.13 4.65 9.32
C LYS A 241 -10.15 3.59 8.80
N ASN A 242 -9.01 3.45 9.48
CA ASN A 242 -8.06 2.36 9.24
C ASN A 242 -8.72 0.96 9.35
N ASP A 243 -8.30 0.05 8.48
CA ASP A 243 -8.87 -1.29 8.25
C ASP A 243 -10.39 -1.27 8.02
N GLY A 244 -10.95 -0.17 7.48
CA GLY A 244 -12.38 -0.06 7.17
C GLY A 244 -12.84 -1.16 6.19
N GLY A 245 -14.02 -1.73 6.43
CA GLY A 245 -14.63 -2.73 5.54
C GLY A 245 -16.14 -2.57 5.43
N ARG A 246 -16.85 -3.69 5.22
CA ARG A 246 -18.33 -3.73 5.19
C ARG A 246 -18.98 -3.24 6.48
N GLU A 247 -18.24 -3.14 7.58
CA GLU A 247 -18.74 -2.60 8.84
C GLU A 247 -18.62 -1.08 8.99
N TYR A 248 -18.02 -0.36 8.03
CA TYR A 248 -17.96 1.11 8.05
C TYR A 248 -19.35 1.72 7.74
N PRO A 249 -20.01 2.43 8.68
CA PRO A 249 -21.43 2.81 8.51
C PRO A 249 -21.67 3.83 7.39
N ASP A 250 -20.70 4.70 7.12
CA ASP A 250 -20.88 5.85 6.23
C ASP A 250 -20.40 5.61 4.78
N ARG A 251 -20.18 4.35 4.39
CA ARG A 251 -19.68 3.97 3.04
C ARG A 251 -20.42 4.67 1.90
N ALA A 252 -21.75 4.67 1.95
CA ALA A 252 -22.57 5.23 0.87
C ALA A 252 -22.36 6.74 0.70
N VAL A 253 -22.13 7.48 1.79
CA VAL A 253 -21.86 8.92 1.72
C VAL A 253 -20.42 9.16 1.26
N THR A 254 -19.46 8.42 1.80
CA THR A 254 -18.06 8.52 1.37
C THR A 254 -17.87 8.13 -0.10
N GLN A 255 -18.68 7.20 -0.62
CA GLN A 255 -18.69 6.82 -2.04
C GLN A 255 -19.00 8.03 -2.92
N ARG A 256 -19.99 8.85 -2.54
CA ARG A 256 -20.31 10.09 -3.25
C ARG A 256 -19.15 11.07 -3.20
N PHE A 257 -18.45 11.16 -2.06
CA PHE A 257 -17.28 12.03 -1.96
C PHE A 257 -16.17 11.59 -2.92
N PHE A 258 -15.91 10.29 -2.98
CA PHE A 258 -14.93 9.71 -3.89
C PHE A 258 -15.29 9.95 -5.36
N LEU A 259 -16.55 9.70 -5.74
CA LEU A 259 -17.01 9.91 -7.11
C LEU A 259 -16.97 11.38 -7.52
N ASN A 260 -17.33 12.30 -6.63
CA ASN A 260 -17.18 13.73 -6.85
C ASN A 260 -15.71 14.13 -6.96
N PHE A 261 -14.82 13.58 -6.14
CA PHE A 261 -13.38 13.79 -6.25
C PHE A 261 -12.82 13.34 -7.61
N LEU A 262 -13.29 12.21 -8.15
CA LEU A 262 -12.91 11.75 -9.48
C LEU A 262 -13.58 12.56 -10.61
N GLY A 263 -14.63 13.33 -10.30
CA GLY A 263 -15.50 13.95 -11.31
C GLY A 263 -16.20 12.89 -12.16
N ALA A 264 -16.74 11.85 -11.51
CA ALA A 264 -17.52 10.81 -12.19
C ALA A 264 -18.74 11.43 -12.90
N ASP A 265 -19.00 10.99 -14.13
CA ASP A 265 -20.17 11.42 -14.89
C ASP A 265 -21.45 11.01 -14.15
N ARG A 266 -22.56 11.72 -14.36
CA ARG A 266 -23.88 11.33 -13.83
C ARG A 266 -24.33 9.95 -14.33
N ALA A 267 -23.92 9.58 -15.54
CA ALA A 267 -24.18 8.26 -16.11
C ALA A 267 -23.21 7.17 -15.61
N ASP A 268 -22.26 7.50 -14.72
CA ASP A 268 -21.36 6.51 -14.14
C ASP A 268 -22.16 5.52 -13.25
N PRO A 269 -22.15 4.21 -13.54
CA PRO A 269 -22.97 3.23 -12.83
C PRO A 269 -22.63 3.14 -11.34
N ARG A 270 -21.46 3.63 -10.92
CA ARG A 270 -21.07 3.69 -9.51
C ARG A 270 -21.96 4.62 -8.68
N TRP A 271 -22.78 5.47 -9.29
CA TRP A 271 -23.81 6.21 -8.54
C TRP A 271 -24.97 5.31 -8.08
N GLU A 272 -25.16 4.16 -8.73
CA GLU A 272 -26.35 3.32 -8.57
C GLU A 272 -26.10 1.98 -7.87
N HIS A 273 -24.84 1.56 -7.71
CA HIS A 273 -24.48 0.33 -6.98
C HIS A 273 -23.56 0.60 -5.79
N GLU A 274 -23.57 -0.29 -4.78
CA GLU A 274 -22.63 -0.21 -3.66
C GLU A 274 -21.19 -0.40 -4.15
N GLY A 275 -20.26 0.35 -3.56
CA GLY A 275 -18.84 0.28 -3.85
C GLY A 275 -18.40 1.00 -5.13
N VAL A 276 -17.09 1.15 -5.28
CA VAL A 276 -16.47 2.01 -6.32
C VAL A 276 -15.78 1.22 -7.44
N TYR A 277 -16.03 -0.08 -7.54
CA TYR A 277 -15.44 -0.94 -8.56
C TYR A 277 -15.86 -0.51 -9.97
N THR A 278 -14.94 -0.58 -10.93
CA THR A 278 -15.15 -0.02 -12.29
C THR A 278 -14.20 -0.62 -13.33
N PHE A 279 -14.56 -0.48 -14.59
CA PHE A 279 -13.78 -0.93 -15.74
C PHE A 279 -13.56 0.23 -16.72
N HIS A 280 -12.29 0.47 -17.08
CA HIS A 280 -11.91 1.56 -17.97
C HIS A 280 -10.99 1.07 -19.10
N PRO A 281 -11.51 0.92 -20.33
CA PRO A 281 -10.68 0.66 -21.49
C PRO A 281 -9.97 1.94 -21.96
N VAL A 282 -8.68 1.84 -22.25
CA VAL A 282 -7.83 2.92 -22.73
C VAL A 282 -7.44 2.65 -24.18
N PRO A 283 -7.86 3.50 -25.13
CA PRO A 283 -7.53 3.31 -26.54
C PRO A 283 -6.04 3.56 -26.79
N PHE A 284 -5.52 2.97 -27.87
CA PHE A 284 -4.21 3.36 -28.39
C PHE A 284 -4.22 4.85 -28.75
N PRO A 285 -3.15 5.59 -28.39
CA PRO A 285 -3.06 7.01 -28.74
C PRO A 285 -2.95 7.19 -30.26
N ASP A 286 -3.48 8.30 -30.74
CA ASP A 286 -3.35 8.69 -32.14
C ASP A 286 -1.94 9.22 -32.44
N GLY A 287 -1.53 9.13 -33.70
CA GLY A 287 -0.21 9.56 -34.16
C GLY A 287 0.93 8.57 -33.89
N ASP A 288 0.69 7.49 -33.15
CA ASP A 288 1.69 6.42 -32.98
C ASP A 288 1.78 5.52 -34.23
N PRO A 289 2.98 5.30 -34.80
CA PRO A 289 3.12 4.46 -36.01
C PRO A 289 2.77 2.99 -35.82
N LEU A 290 2.90 2.44 -34.61
CA LEU A 290 2.63 1.03 -34.31
C LEU A 290 1.15 0.81 -33.92
N ALA A 291 0.47 1.83 -33.40
CA ALA A 291 -0.93 1.73 -32.99
C ALA A 291 -1.88 1.19 -34.07
N PRO A 292 -1.82 1.58 -35.37
CA PRO A 292 -2.66 0.98 -36.41
C PRO A 292 -2.47 -0.54 -36.52
N LEU A 293 -1.23 -1.03 -36.42
CA LEU A 293 -0.94 -2.45 -36.47
C LEU A 293 -1.47 -3.18 -35.21
N LEU A 294 -1.33 -2.58 -34.03
CA LEU A 294 -1.85 -3.17 -32.79
C LEU A 294 -3.38 -3.24 -32.77
N ARG A 295 -4.06 -2.26 -33.38
CA ARG A 295 -5.52 -2.25 -33.50
C ARG A 295 -6.10 -3.41 -34.31
N GLU A 296 -5.28 -4.11 -35.10
CA GLU A 296 -5.69 -5.33 -35.83
C GLU A 296 -5.78 -6.57 -34.91
N SER A 297 -5.10 -6.55 -33.76
CA SER A 297 -5.13 -7.66 -32.78
C SER A 297 -5.82 -7.28 -31.47
N TYR A 298 -5.95 -5.99 -31.17
CA TYR A 298 -6.39 -5.48 -29.88
C TYR A 298 -7.39 -4.35 -30.03
N ARG A 299 -8.48 -4.37 -29.26
CA ARG A 299 -9.43 -3.23 -29.21
C ARG A 299 -8.87 -2.05 -28.42
N HIS A 300 -8.11 -2.32 -27.35
CA HIS A 300 -7.58 -1.31 -26.44
C HIS A 300 -6.10 -1.54 -26.13
N ALA A 301 -5.38 -0.45 -25.80
CA ALA A 301 -4.00 -0.52 -25.36
C ALA A 301 -3.93 -1.13 -23.95
N MET A 302 -4.67 -0.53 -23.02
CA MET A 302 -4.73 -0.98 -21.62
C MET A 302 -6.18 -1.05 -21.19
N CYS A 303 -6.51 -1.94 -20.27
CA CYS A 303 -7.80 -1.97 -19.62
C CYS A 303 -7.60 -2.03 -18.11
N PHE A 304 -8.08 -1.00 -17.42
CA PHE A 304 -8.05 -0.95 -15.97
C PHE A 304 -9.32 -1.61 -15.43
N LEU A 305 -9.15 -2.71 -14.71
CA LEU A 305 -10.19 -3.38 -13.96
C LEU A 305 -9.93 -3.06 -12.48
N LEU A 306 -10.64 -2.06 -11.96
CA LEU A 306 -10.41 -1.55 -10.61
C LEU A 306 -11.41 -2.21 -9.65
N LEU A 307 -10.88 -2.96 -8.69
CA LEU A 307 -11.64 -3.69 -7.69
C LEU A 307 -11.81 -2.83 -6.43
N ASP A 308 -12.98 -2.93 -5.82
CA ASP A 308 -13.26 -2.39 -4.50
C ASP A 308 -13.09 -3.50 -3.47
N VAL A 309 -11.95 -3.48 -2.78
CA VAL A 309 -11.55 -4.47 -1.78
C VAL A 309 -11.95 -4.07 -0.36
N ARG A 310 -12.82 -3.05 -0.21
CA ARG A 310 -13.23 -2.51 1.09
C ARG A 310 -14.73 -2.64 1.33
N SER A 311 -15.57 -2.19 0.39
CA SER A 311 -17.02 -2.05 0.61
C SER A 311 -17.72 -3.31 1.04
N PHE A 312 -17.29 -4.43 0.48
CA PHE A 312 -17.90 -5.74 0.70
C PHE A 312 -17.04 -6.63 1.56
N ARG A 313 -15.90 -6.16 2.05
CA ARG A 313 -14.94 -7.00 2.74
C ARG A 313 -15.44 -7.39 4.12
N ASP A 314 -15.55 -8.69 4.37
CA ASP A 314 -15.83 -9.23 5.70
C ASP A 314 -14.62 -9.01 6.63
N PRO A 315 -14.83 -8.82 7.94
CA PRO A 315 -13.71 -8.66 8.88
C PRO A 315 -12.75 -9.87 8.85
N PRO A 316 -11.46 -9.67 8.51
CA PRO A 316 -10.50 -10.75 8.43
C PRO A 316 -10.26 -11.33 9.82
N ASN A 317 -10.11 -12.65 9.86
CA ASN A 317 -10.01 -13.40 11.10
C ASN A 317 -9.30 -14.74 10.86
N ALA A 318 -9.02 -15.48 11.93
CA ALA A 318 -8.25 -16.71 11.87
C ALA A 318 -8.89 -17.85 11.05
N SER A 319 -10.20 -17.78 10.76
CA SER A 319 -10.87 -18.78 9.92
C SER A 319 -10.56 -18.61 8.43
N ARG A 320 -10.28 -17.37 7.99
CA ARG A 320 -10.04 -17.01 6.57
C ARG A 320 -11.18 -17.38 5.62
N LEU A 321 -12.41 -17.50 6.14
CA LEU A 321 -13.60 -17.86 5.36
C LEU A 321 -14.37 -16.65 4.81
N GLY A 322 -13.92 -15.43 5.09
CA GLY A 322 -14.59 -14.22 4.63
C GLY A 322 -14.44 -14.00 3.12
N ASP A 323 -15.26 -13.10 2.59
CA ASP A 323 -15.17 -12.60 1.23
C ASP A 323 -14.70 -11.14 1.21
N MET A 324 -14.06 -10.73 0.11
CA MET A 324 -13.55 -9.37 -0.08
C MET A 324 -14.40 -8.53 -1.04
N LEU A 325 -14.95 -9.15 -2.09
CA LEU A 325 -15.61 -8.40 -3.17
C LEU A 325 -17.14 -8.39 -3.08
N GLY A 326 -17.76 -9.36 -2.42
CA GLY A 326 -19.21 -9.49 -2.36
C GLY A 326 -19.84 -9.99 -3.66
N GLY A 327 -21.02 -10.61 -3.55
CA GLY A 327 -21.67 -11.29 -4.68
C GLY A 327 -21.92 -10.38 -5.91
N ALA A 328 -22.33 -9.12 -5.68
CA ALA A 328 -22.61 -8.17 -6.76
C ALA A 328 -21.36 -7.84 -7.60
N GLN A 329 -20.24 -7.55 -6.93
CA GLN A 329 -18.97 -7.26 -7.60
C GLN A 329 -18.39 -8.52 -8.26
N TRP A 330 -18.50 -9.70 -7.64
CA TRP A 330 -18.08 -10.95 -8.28
C TRP A 330 -18.84 -11.22 -9.58
N ALA A 331 -20.17 -11.04 -9.57
CA ALA A 331 -20.99 -11.18 -10.76
C ALA A 331 -20.65 -10.11 -11.83
N TRP A 332 -20.37 -8.88 -11.40
CA TRP A 332 -19.89 -7.82 -12.30
C TRP A 332 -18.54 -8.17 -12.94
N LEU A 333 -17.58 -8.65 -12.15
CA LEU A 333 -16.26 -9.05 -12.60
C LEU A 333 -16.35 -10.17 -13.65
N GLU A 334 -17.08 -11.24 -13.36
CA GLU A 334 -17.26 -12.34 -14.31
C GLU A 334 -17.91 -11.87 -15.62
N ARG A 335 -18.89 -10.95 -15.55
CA ARG A 335 -19.44 -10.32 -16.76
C ARG A 335 -18.37 -9.56 -17.54
N ARG A 336 -17.57 -8.69 -16.92
CA ARG A 336 -16.50 -7.94 -17.61
C ARG A 336 -15.48 -8.87 -18.28
N LEU A 337 -15.15 -10.00 -17.62
CA LEU A 337 -14.27 -11.03 -18.19
C LEU A 337 -14.91 -11.73 -19.38
N ALA A 338 -16.21 -12.06 -19.30
CA ALA A 338 -16.97 -12.72 -20.35
C ALA A 338 -17.31 -11.82 -21.56
N THR A 339 -17.33 -10.49 -21.36
CA THR A 339 -17.71 -9.53 -22.40
C THR A 339 -16.53 -8.66 -22.84
N ASP A 340 -16.12 -7.70 -22.01
CA ASP A 340 -15.21 -6.64 -22.43
C ASP A 340 -13.78 -7.13 -22.66
N LEU A 341 -13.37 -8.16 -21.90
CA LEU A 341 -12.04 -8.77 -21.98
C LEU A 341 -12.01 -10.05 -22.83
N ALA A 342 -13.15 -10.56 -23.28
CA ALA A 342 -13.22 -11.68 -24.20
C ALA A 342 -12.79 -11.27 -25.62
N ASP A 343 -12.41 -12.24 -26.42
CA ASP A 343 -12.17 -12.03 -27.85
C ASP A 343 -13.46 -11.58 -28.54
N GLY A 344 -13.34 -10.55 -29.37
CA GLY A 344 -14.48 -9.96 -30.07
C GLY A 344 -14.96 -10.85 -31.19
N ALA A 345 -16.19 -10.62 -31.65
CA ALA A 345 -16.71 -11.25 -32.87
C ALA A 345 -15.85 -10.93 -34.11
N ASP A 346 -15.13 -9.81 -34.08
CA ASP A 346 -14.15 -9.40 -35.09
C ASP A 346 -12.78 -10.09 -34.95
N GLY A 347 -12.66 -11.06 -34.03
CA GLY A 347 -11.44 -11.81 -33.75
C GLY A 347 -10.36 -11.02 -33.00
N ARG A 348 -10.60 -9.75 -32.64
CA ARG A 348 -9.64 -8.94 -31.88
C ARG A 348 -9.75 -9.25 -30.40
N ARG A 349 -8.60 -9.30 -29.72
CA ARG A 349 -8.52 -9.45 -28.26
C ARG A 349 -8.97 -8.15 -27.59
N GLY A 350 -9.45 -8.24 -26.35
CA GLY A 350 -9.86 -7.06 -25.58
C GLY A 350 -8.76 -6.00 -25.48
N CYS A 351 -7.66 -6.33 -24.81
CA CYS A 351 -6.65 -5.34 -24.43
C CYS A 351 -5.23 -5.91 -24.57
N ALA A 352 -4.27 -5.08 -24.98
CA ALA A 352 -2.86 -5.46 -24.99
C ALA A 352 -2.30 -5.63 -23.56
N ALA A 353 -2.84 -4.91 -22.57
CA ALA A 353 -2.60 -5.17 -21.16
C ALA A 353 -3.90 -5.10 -20.36
N VAL A 354 -4.10 -6.05 -19.45
CA VAL A 354 -5.18 -6.05 -18.47
C VAL A 354 -4.58 -5.72 -17.11
N LEU A 355 -4.96 -4.58 -16.55
CA LEU A 355 -4.39 -4.03 -15.31
C LEU A 355 -5.45 -4.14 -14.21
N ILE A 356 -5.31 -5.13 -13.32
CA ILE A 356 -6.22 -5.32 -12.20
C ILE A 356 -5.70 -4.50 -11.01
N GLY A 357 -6.43 -3.46 -10.61
CA GLY A 357 -6.02 -2.54 -9.56
C GLY A 357 -6.83 -2.69 -8.27
N SER A 358 -6.18 -2.65 -7.10
CA SER A 358 -6.84 -2.58 -5.78
C SER A 358 -5.96 -1.90 -4.72
N GLY A 359 -6.56 -1.44 -3.62
CA GLY A 359 -5.84 -0.84 -2.49
C GLY A 359 -4.80 -1.76 -1.85
N THR A 360 -5.12 -3.04 -1.67
CA THR A 360 -4.26 -3.98 -0.93
C THR A 360 -3.46 -4.91 -1.86
N GLN A 361 -2.33 -5.44 -1.35
CA GLN A 361 -1.47 -6.36 -2.11
C GLN A 361 -2.14 -7.70 -2.42
N PHE A 362 -1.91 -8.20 -3.64
CA PHE A 362 -2.54 -9.41 -4.16
C PHE A 362 -1.70 -10.67 -3.93
N MET A 363 -0.48 -10.69 -4.46
CA MET A 363 0.41 -11.85 -4.42
C MET A 363 1.26 -11.86 -3.15
N MET A 364 1.68 -10.68 -2.70
CA MET A 364 2.57 -10.52 -1.56
C MET A 364 1.80 -10.65 -0.24
N ASP A 365 2.09 -11.72 0.50
CA ASP A 365 1.41 -12.11 1.76
C ASP A 365 2.40 -12.34 2.91
N VAL A 366 3.58 -11.73 2.79
CA VAL A 366 4.70 -11.87 3.73
C VAL A 366 4.73 -10.80 4.80
N LEU A 367 4.16 -9.61 4.57
CA LEU A 367 4.02 -8.61 5.63
C LEU A 367 2.77 -8.93 6.46
N PRO A 368 2.79 -8.75 7.79
CA PRO A 368 1.60 -8.87 8.64
C PRO A 368 0.71 -7.61 8.52
N ALA A 369 0.45 -7.20 7.28
CA ALA A 369 -0.45 -6.13 6.86
C ALA A 369 -1.72 -6.74 6.25
N GLU A 370 -2.68 -5.91 5.87
CA GLU A 370 -3.84 -6.36 5.10
C GLU A 370 -3.42 -6.74 3.67
N ASN A 371 -3.89 -7.89 3.19
CA ASN A 371 -3.65 -8.35 1.82
C ASN A 371 -4.64 -9.46 1.45
N TRP A 372 -4.69 -9.81 0.16
CA TRP A 372 -5.52 -10.90 -0.36
C TRP A 372 -5.21 -12.26 0.27
N GLY A 373 -4.05 -12.45 0.91
CA GLY A 373 -3.71 -13.65 1.66
C GLY A 373 -4.55 -13.86 2.94
N GLU A 374 -5.26 -12.84 3.43
CA GLU A 374 -6.26 -13.01 4.49
C GLU A 374 -7.57 -13.62 3.98
N PHE A 375 -7.79 -13.60 2.65
CA PHE A 375 -8.97 -14.11 1.95
C PHE A 375 -8.58 -15.11 0.84
N PRO A 376 -7.95 -16.26 1.18
CA PRO A 376 -7.38 -17.18 0.20
C PRO A 376 -8.41 -17.72 -0.79
N ALA A 377 -9.64 -18.00 -0.36
CA ALA A 377 -10.70 -18.44 -1.27
C ALA A 377 -11.07 -17.35 -2.30
N GLY A 378 -11.10 -16.08 -1.90
CA GLY A 378 -11.30 -14.95 -2.82
C GLY A 378 -10.13 -14.80 -3.79
N ARG A 379 -8.89 -14.97 -3.32
CA ARG A 379 -7.68 -14.97 -4.17
C ARG A 379 -7.72 -16.08 -5.22
N ASP A 380 -8.05 -17.30 -4.80
CA ASP A 380 -8.15 -18.45 -5.68
C ASP A 380 -9.32 -18.31 -6.67
N ARG A 381 -10.45 -17.76 -6.23
CA ARG A 381 -11.60 -17.45 -7.09
C ARG A 381 -11.23 -16.45 -8.20
N LEU A 382 -10.50 -15.38 -7.88
CA LEU A 382 -10.07 -14.41 -8.89
C LEU A 382 -9.18 -15.08 -9.95
N LEU A 383 -8.16 -15.83 -9.53
CA LEU A 383 -7.28 -16.55 -10.45
C LEU A 383 -8.04 -17.59 -11.28
N GLY A 384 -8.97 -18.31 -10.65
CA GLY A 384 -9.85 -19.27 -11.31
C GLY A 384 -10.77 -18.64 -12.36
N LEU A 385 -11.31 -17.45 -12.10
CA LEU A 385 -12.11 -16.71 -13.08
C LEU A 385 -11.26 -16.24 -14.28
N LEU A 386 -10.05 -15.72 -14.03
CA LEU A 386 -9.11 -15.36 -15.11
C LEU A 386 -8.74 -16.58 -15.96
N ARG A 387 -8.49 -17.73 -15.31
CA ARG A 387 -8.24 -19.01 -15.97
C ARG A 387 -9.41 -19.45 -16.85
N GLN A 388 -10.62 -19.42 -16.28
CA GLN A 388 -11.86 -19.84 -16.94
C GLN A 388 -12.13 -19.00 -18.18
N HIS A 389 -11.99 -17.69 -18.09
CA HIS A 389 -12.23 -16.76 -19.19
C HIS A 389 -11.03 -16.57 -20.12
N ARG A 390 -9.97 -17.36 -19.91
CA ARG A 390 -8.71 -17.29 -20.69
C ARG A 390 -8.17 -15.87 -20.80
N THR A 391 -8.35 -15.07 -19.75
CA THR A 391 -7.81 -13.72 -19.71
C THR A 391 -6.28 -13.82 -19.67
N GLU A 392 -5.62 -13.01 -20.49
CA GLU A 392 -4.16 -13.00 -20.67
C GLU A 392 -3.64 -11.56 -20.46
N ARG A 393 -2.32 -11.42 -20.34
CA ARG A 393 -1.64 -10.12 -20.19
C ARG A 393 -2.12 -9.37 -18.94
N VAL A 394 -2.41 -10.14 -17.89
CA VAL A 394 -2.88 -9.64 -16.60
C VAL A 394 -1.71 -9.24 -15.72
N VAL A 395 -1.74 -8.01 -15.21
CA VAL A 395 -0.81 -7.47 -14.22
C VAL A 395 -1.62 -6.88 -13.07
N PHE A 396 -1.20 -7.14 -11.84
CA PHE A 396 -1.80 -6.56 -10.64
C PHE A 396 -1.10 -5.25 -10.26
N LEU A 397 -1.88 -4.22 -9.95
CA LEU A 397 -1.40 -2.93 -9.45
C LEU A 397 -1.97 -2.68 -8.04
N THR A 398 -1.12 -2.44 -7.05
CA THR A 398 -1.55 -2.39 -5.62
C THR A 398 -0.98 -1.22 -4.80
N GLY A 399 -1.59 -0.96 -3.63
CA GLY A 399 -1.30 0.16 -2.72
C GLY A 399 -1.06 -0.24 -1.25
N ASP A 400 -1.62 0.52 -0.29
CA ASP A 400 -1.71 0.27 1.19
C ASP A 400 -0.39 0.26 2.00
N ILE A 401 0.62 -0.48 1.56
CA ILE A 401 1.75 -0.86 2.42
C ILE A 401 2.87 0.19 2.60
N HIS A 402 2.69 1.43 2.14
CA HIS A 402 3.63 2.56 2.23
C HIS A 402 5.05 2.28 1.69
N MET A 403 5.17 1.40 0.70
CA MET A 403 6.40 1.14 -0.04
C MET A 403 6.13 0.80 -1.51
N GLY A 404 7.19 0.86 -2.33
CA GLY A 404 7.18 0.40 -3.70
C GLY A 404 7.75 -1.02 -3.80
N GLU A 405 7.12 -1.90 -4.55
CA GLU A 405 7.54 -3.30 -4.68
C GLU A 405 7.20 -3.84 -6.07
N LEU A 406 8.15 -4.54 -6.71
CA LEU A 406 7.85 -5.35 -7.90
C LEU A 406 8.05 -6.82 -7.54
N ALA A 407 7.07 -7.63 -7.93
CA ALA A 407 7.09 -9.06 -7.67
C ALA A 407 6.60 -9.85 -8.90
N VAL A 408 7.21 -11.02 -9.12
CA VAL A 408 6.83 -11.97 -10.17
C VAL A 408 6.93 -13.39 -9.63
N ASP A 409 5.89 -14.19 -9.81
CA ASP A 409 5.93 -15.64 -9.58
C ASP A 409 6.17 -16.37 -10.92
N PHE A 410 7.42 -16.76 -11.17
CA PHE A 410 7.81 -17.63 -12.28
C PHE A 410 7.67 -19.13 -11.96
N GLY A 411 7.19 -19.47 -10.76
CA GLY A 411 7.11 -20.83 -10.25
C GLY A 411 5.99 -21.65 -10.90
N SER A 412 6.01 -22.96 -10.63
CA SER A 412 5.02 -23.89 -11.16
C SER A 412 3.61 -23.64 -10.60
N ALA A 413 3.47 -22.97 -9.46
CA ALA A 413 2.17 -22.60 -8.91
C ALA A 413 1.42 -21.61 -9.83
N ALA A 414 2.03 -20.48 -10.17
CA ALA A 414 1.46 -19.48 -11.08
C ALA A 414 1.11 -20.09 -12.45
N GLN A 415 2.01 -20.92 -12.99
CA GLN A 415 1.81 -21.62 -14.25
C GLN A 415 0.62 -22.57 -14.24
N GLN A 416 0.33 -23.24 -13.13
CA GLN A 416 -0.82 -24.14 -13.03
C GLN A 416 -2.14 -23.36 -12.87
N VAL A 417 -2.16 -22.33 -12.04
CA VAL A 417 -3.38 -21.54 -11.77
C VAL A 417 -3.76 -20.61 -12.92
N LEU A 418 -2.77 -20.00 -13.60
CA LEU A 418 -2.97 -19.00 -14.66
C LEU A 418 -2.36 -19.36 -16.02
N GLY A 419 -1.58 -20.44 -16.18
CA GLY A 419 -0.84 -20.76 -17.42
C GLY A 419 0.34 -19.85 -17.76
N TYR A 420 0.51 -18.87 -16.88
CA TYR A 420 1.26 -17.64 -16.94
C TYR A 420 2.21 -17.36 -15.77
N PRO A 421 3.34 -16.64 -15.86
CA PRO A 421 3.88 -15.97 -14.69
C PRO A 421 2.88 -14.93 -14.12
N LEU A 422 2.78 -14.82 -12.80
CA LEU A 422 1.96 -13.80 -12.14
C LEU A 422 2.82 -12.56 -11.83
N VAL A 423 2.35 -11.36 -12.20
CA VAL A 423 3.09 -10.10 -12.00
C VAL A 423 2.29 -9.14 -11.13
N GLU A 424 2.94 -8.55 -10.14
CA GLU A 424 2.38 -7.49 -9.29
C GLU A 424 3.35 -6.30 -9.20
N ALA A 425 2.80 -5.09 -9.30
CA ALA A 425 3.48 -3.84 -9.02
C ALA A 425 2.75 -3.06 -7.93
N THR A 426 3.39 -2.91 -6.77
CA THR A 426 2.89 -2.11 -5.67
C THR A 426 3.56 -0.75 -5.69
N SER A 427 2.78 0.33 -5.65
CA SER A 427 3.29 1.68 -5.42
C SER A 427 2.41 2.36 -4.38
N SER A 428 2.94 2.35 -3.16
CA SER A 428 2.26 2.86 -1.99
C SER A 428 3.22 3.76 -1.23
N GLY A 429 2.76 4.95 -0.86
CA GLY A 429 3.55 5.92 -0.11
C GLY A 429 3.95 7.13 -0.94
N LEU A 430 2.99 7.84 -1.50
CA LEU A 430 3.25 9.03 -2.31
C LEU A 430 3.88 10.17 -1.49
N THR A 431 3.45 10.35 -0.24
CA THR A 431 3.91 11.45 0.63
C THR A 431 4.45 11.02 1.99
N HIS A 432 4.24 9.77 2.37
CA HIS A 432 4.73 9.14 3.59
C HIS A 432 5.04 7.68 3.29
N SER A 433 5.97 7.09 4.02
CA SER A 433 6.52 5.80 3.65
C SER A 433 6.86 4.94 4.86
N ALA A 434 7.13 3.66 4.62
CA ALA A 434 7.70 2.78 5.64
C ALA A 434 9.02 3.34 6.23
N SER A 435 9.75 4.19 5.50
CA SER A 435 10.96 4.84 6.03
C SER A 435 10.71 5.88 7.11
N ASP A 436 9.47 6.38 7.24
CA ASP A 436 9.07 7.31 8.31
C ASP A 436 9.17 6.62 9.70
N TYR A 437 9.23 5.27 9.75
CA TYR A 437 9.50 4.48 10.97
C TYR A 437 10.99 4.40 11.36
N GLY A 438 11.86 5.20 10.72
CA GLY A 438 13.27 5.33 11.08
C GLY A 438 14.12 4.08 10.75
N ALA A 439 15.13 3.79 11.57
CA ALA A 439 16.11 2.73 11.30
C ALA A 439 15.50 1.32 11.16
N LEU A 440 14.34 1.07 11.80
CA LEU A 440 13.59 -0.19 11.74
C LEU A 440 13.16 -0.53 10.30
N SER A 441 12.86 0.48 9.48
CA SER A 441 12.45 0.30 8.09
C SER A 441 13.51 -0.40 7.22
N LYS A 442 14.79 -0.23 7.54
CA LYS A 442 15.90 -0.90 6.84
C LYS A 442 15.88 -2.42 7.06
N LEU A 443 15.24 -2.89 8.13
CA LEU A 443 15.16 -4.30 8.48
C LEU A 443 13.96 -5.00 7.83
N VAL A 444 13.03 -4.26 7.18
CA VAL A 444 11.87 -4.85 6.50
C VAL A 444 12.28 -5.93 5.50
N GLN A 445 13.33 -5.68 4.71
CA GLN A 445 13.82 -6.65 3.72
C GLN A 445 14.36 -7.93 4.37
N LEU A 446 15.00 -7.79 5.54
CA LEU A 446 15.57 -8.90 6.29
C LEU A 446 14.49 -9.71 7.03
N TRP A 447 13.49 -9.02 7.59
CA TRP A 447 12.45 -9.64 8.40
C TRP A 447 11.34 -10.29 7.60
N PHE A 448 11.12 -9.85 6.37
CA PHE A 448 10.03 -10.33 5.53
C PHE A 448 10.51 -10.83 4.16
N PRO A 449 11.49 -11.74 4.06
CA PRO A 449 12.01 -12.20 2.78
C PRO A 449 10.94 -12.90 1.94
N ALA A 450 11.02 -12.75 0.63
CA ALA A 450 10.13 -13.40 -0.34
C ALA A 450 10.91 -13.82 -1.60
N PRO A 451 11.94 -14.69 -1.46
CA PRO A 451 12.98 -14.89 -2.48
C PRO A 451 12.48 -15.49 -3.80
N ARG A 452 11.29 -16.09 -3.81
CA ARG A 452 10.68 -16.68 -5.02
C ARG A 452 9.76 -15.73 -5.78
N ARG A 453 9.34 -14.62 -5.17
CA ARG A 453 8.31 -13.71 -5.71
C ARG A 453 8.80 -12.28 -5.81
N ARG A 454 9.43 -11.75 -4.76
CA ARG A 454 9.90 -10.36 -4.74
C ARG A 454 11.14 -10.20 -5.62
N LEU A 455 11.07 -9.28 -6.57
CA LEU A 455 12.24 -8.82 -7.32
C LEU A 455 12.98 -7.74 -6.54
N HIS A 456 12.26 -6.69 -6.15
CA HIS A 456 12.83 -5.61 -5.36
C HIS A 456 11.77 -4.84 -4.57
N ILE A 457 12.22 -4.15 -3.52
CA ILE A 457 11.41 -3.38 -2.56
C ILE A 457 12.12 -2.06 -2.25
N TYR A 458 11.36 -0.97 -2.32
CA TYR A 458 11.79 0.39 -2.06
C TYR A 458 10.92 1.00 -0.96
N VAL A 459 11.50 1.21 0.22
CA VAL A 459 10.76 1.55 1.46
C VAL A 459 10.52 3.05 1.66
N LYS A 460 10.91 3.90 0.70
CA LYS A 460 10.69 5.35 0.76
C LYS A 460 9.53 5.78 -0.15
N ALA A 461 9.26 7.08 -0.21
CA ALA A 461 8.12 7.60 -0.94
C ALA A 461 8.31 7.42 -2.45
N ASN A 462 7.24 7.01 -3.12
CA ASN A 462 7.32 6.54 -4.49
C ASN A 462 6.02 6.73 -5.28
N PHE A 463 6.13 6.60 -6.60
CA PHE A 463 5.00 6.46 -7.52
C PHE A 463 5.31 5.40 -8.59
N GLY A 464 4.25 4.86 -9.20
CA GLY A 464 4.34 3.77 -10.16
C GLY A 464 4.03 4.21 -11.59
N THR A 465 4.66 3.56 -12.57
CA THR A 465 4.35 3.71 -13.99
C THR A 465 4.12 2.36 -14.67
N VAL A 466 3.23 2.36 -15.66
CA VAL A 466 3.01 1.24 -16.59
C VAL A 466 3.16 1.77 -18.01
N ARG A 467 3.95 1.10 -18.83
CA ARG A 467 4.18 1.48 -20.24
C ARG A 467 4.05 0.28 -21.15
N LEU A 468 3.44 0.48 -22.31
CA LEU A 468 3.64 -0.37 -23.47
C LEU A 468 4.76 0.24 -24.31
N THR A 469 5.77 -0.55 -24.63
CA THR A 469 6.91 -0.11 -25.43
C THR A 469 7.19 -1.08 -26.57
N ALA A 470 7.79 -0.59 -27.64
CA ALA A 470 8.25 -1.41 -28.76
C ALA A 470 9.62 -0.92 -29.23
N ALA A 471 10.36 -1.75 -29.97
CA ALA A 471 11.62 -1.31 -30.58
C ALA A 471 11.38 -0.12 -31.53
N ALA A 472 12.24 0.89 -31.53
CA ALA A 472 12.09 2.10 -32.34
C ALA A 472 12.14 1.79 -33.84
N ASP A 473 12.93 0.79 -34.22
CA ASP A 473 13.10 0.27 -35.58
C ASP A 473 12.18 -0.93 -35.87
N TRP A 474 11.11 -1.13 -35.09
CA TRP A 474 10.23 -2.31 -35.18
C TRP A 474 9.82 -2.64 -36.62
N ALA A 475 9.54 -1.61 -37.44
CA ALA A 475 9.09 -1.75 -38.82
C ALA A 475 10.14 -2.36 -39.76
N HIS A 476 11.43 -2.22 -39.44
CA HIS A 476 12.53 -2.75 -40.24
C HIS A 476 12.95 -4.16 -39.82
N THR A 477 12.47 -4.63 -38.66
CA THR A 477 12.72 -6.00 -38.21
C THR A 477 11.97 -7.01 -39.08
N SER A 478 12.50 -8.22 -39.23
CA SER A 478 11.82 -9.30 -39.99
C SER A 478 10.43 -9.61 -39.41
N ARG A 479 10.26 -9.51 -38.08
CA ARG A 479 8.96 -9.67 -37.42
C ARG A 479 8.00 -8.54 -37.76
N GLY A 480 8.46 -7.29 -37.72
CA GLY A 480 7.63 -6.14 -38.08
C GLY A 480 7.16 -6.16 -39.52
N GLN A 481 8.03 -6.50 -40.47
CA GLN A 481 7.66 -6.65 -41.88
C GLN A 481 6.63 -7.77 -42.09
N LEU A 482 6.80 -8.91 -41.41
CA LEU A 482 5.83 -10.00 -41.45
C LEU A 482 4.48 -9.58 -40.84
N ALA A 483 4.51 -8.91 -39.69
CA ALA A 483 3.31 -8.41 -39.03
C ALA A 483 2.55 -7.40 -39.90
N GLN A 484 3.26 -6.50 -40.60
CA GLN A 484 2.67 -5.56 -41.54
C GLN A 484 1.96 -6.27 -42.71
N ARG A 485 2.60 -7.29 -43.31
CA ARG A 485 1.99 -8.09 -44.38
C ARG A 485 0.74 -8.85 -43.91
N LEU A 486 0.83 -9.50 -42.75
CA LEU A 486 -0.32 -10.22 -42.18
C LEU A 486 -1.45 -9.27 -41.79
N ALA A 487 -1.14 -8.11 -41.23
CA ALA A 487 -2.14 -7.10 -40.90
C ALA A 487 -2.82 -6.52 -42.15
N GLN A 488 -2.06 -6.31 -43.23
CA GLN A 488 -2.64 -5.93 -44.51
C GLN A 488 -3.61 -7.01 -45.02
N HIS A 489 -3.20 -8.28 -45.00
CA HIS A 489 -4.07 -9.39 -45.38
C HIS A 489 -5.32 -9.49 -44.49
N VAL A 490 -5.18 -9.30 -43.17
CA VAL A 490 -6.32 -9.28 -42.22
C VAL A 490 -7.29 -8.14 -42.53
N ARG A 491 -6.83 -6.99 -43.01
CA ARG A 491 -7.70 -5.89 -43.45
C ARG A 491 -8.41 -6.19 -44.76
N GLU A 492 -7.70 -6.81 -45.71
CA GLU A 492 -8.23 -7.17 -47.03
C GLU A 492 -9.18 -8.38 -46.95
N SER A 493 -8.97 -9.28 -45.99
CA SER A 493 -9.75 -10.49 -45.74
C SER A 493 -10.12 -10.62 -44.25
N PRO A 494 -11.05 -9.80 -43.72
CA PRO A 494 -11.39 -9.79 -42.28
C PRO A 494 -11.89 -11.13 -41.74
N ASP A 495 -12.51 -11.94 -42.61
CA ASP A 495 -13.05 -13.27 -42.30
C ASP A 495 -11.96 -14.36 -42.20
N ASP A 496 -10.72 -14.07 -42.60
CA ASP A 496 -9.59 -14.98 -42.44
C ASP A 496 -9.08 -14.97 -40.98
N GLY A 497 -9.76 -15.76 -40.15
CA GLY A 497 -9.38 -15.97 -38.76
C GLY A 497 -7.98 -16.59 -38.60
N ALA A 498 -7.47 -17.33 -39.57
CA ALA A 498 -6.17 -17.99 -39.49
C ALA A 498 -5.03 -16.96 -39.58
N ALA A 499 -5.13 -15.99 -40.50
CA ALA A 499 -4.18 -14.89 -40.59
C ALA A 499 -4.13 -14.07 -39.29
N ARG A 500 -5.29 -13.80 -38.69
CA ARG A 500 -5.37 -13.10 -37.40
C ARG A 500 -4.75 -13.90 -36.25
N GLN A 501 -4.98 -15.21 -36.19
CA GLN A 501 -4.34 -16.10 -35.22
C GLN A 501 -2.81 -16.17 -35.36
N GLN A 502 -2.27 -15.96 -36.56
CA GLN A 502 -0.83 -15.84 -36.79
C GLN A 502 -0.29 -14.45 -36.39
N LEU A 503 -1.06 -13.39 -36.61
CA LEU A 503 -0.68 -12.02 -36.27
C LEU A 503 -0.57 -11.80 -34.75
N HIS A 504 -1.52 -12.34 -33.97
CA HIS A 504 -1.58 -12.17 -32.52
C HIS A 504 -0.23 -12.42 -31.80
N PRO A 505 0.39 -13.61 -31.89
CA PRO A 505 1.64 -13.88 -31.20
C PRO A 505 2.83 -13.07 -31.73
N LEU A 506 2.81 -12.62 -33.00
CA LEU A 506 3.86 -11.76 -33.54
C LEU A 506 3.84 -10.39 -32.85
N LEU A 507 2.66 -9.81 -32.67
CA LEU A 507 2.53 -8.52 -31.97
C LEU A 507 2.87 -8.65 -30.49
N ASP A 508 2.50 -9.77 -29.85
CA ASP A 508 2.82 -10.04 -28.43
C ASP A 508 4.33 -10.11 -28.18
N ALA A 509 5.09 -10.61 -29.15
CA ALA A 509 6.54 -10.69 -29.09
C ALA A 509 7.25 -9.37 -29.48
N MET A 510 6.53 -8.44 -30.12
CA MET A 510 7.07 -7.12 -30.53
C MET A 510 6.84 -6.04 -29.47
N VAL A 511 5.79 -6.16 -28.66
CA VAL A 511 5.44 -5.20 -27.62
C VAL A 511 5.86 -5.70 -26.25
N ASN A 512 6.52 -4.83 -25.50
CA ASN A 512 6.86 -5.05 -24.11
C ASN A 512 5.91 -4.28 -23.19
N LEU A 513 5.65 -4.85 -22.02
CA LEU A 513 5.11 -4.13 -20.88
C LEU A 513 6.26 -3.80 -19.92
N SER A 514 6.34 -2.53 -19.52
CA SER A 514 7.33 -2.03 -18.57
C SER A 514 6.64 -1.46 -17.34
N LEU A 515 7.04 -1.94 -16.17
CA LEU A 515 6.63 -1.46 -14.85
C LEU A 515 7.79 -0.71 -14.21
N GLY A 516 7.53 0.49 -13.71
CA GLY A 516 8.54 1.31 -13.04
C GLY A 516 8.08 1.79 -11.68
N ILE A 517 8.99 1.80 -10.70
CA ILE A 517 8.81 2.46 -9.41
C ILE A 517 9.82 3.60 -9.31
N PHE A 518 9.33 4.80 -9.05
CA PHE A 518 10.10 6.05 -9.05
C PHE A 518 10.17 6.62 -7.64
N ALA A 519 11.35 7.06 -7.23
CA ALA A 519 11.62 7.56 -5.89
C ALA A 519 11.38 9.06 -5.77
N VAL A 520 10.44 9.48 -4.92
CA VAL A 520 10.12 10.90 -4.70
C VAL A 520 11.29 11.62 -4.03
N GLN A 521 11.91 11.03 -3.00
CA GLN A 521 13.06 11.64 -2.30
C GLN A 521 14.35 11.65 -3.10
N GLU A 522 14.41 10.90 -4.21
CA GLU A 522 15.57 10.88 -5.12
C GLU A 522 15.21 11.60 -6.42
N HIS A 523 14.47 12.71 -6.29
CA HIS A 523 14.11 13.60 -7.39
C HIS A 523 13.44 12.90 -8.58
N GLY A 524 12.62 11.88 -8.31
CA GLY A 524 11.92 11.12 -9.33
C GLY A 524 12.79 10.08 -10.04
N ARG A 525 13.93 9.66 -9.46
CA ARG A 525 14.75 8.60 -10.07
C ARG A 525 14.00 7.26 -10.13
N PRO A 526 13.99 6.54 -11.26
CA PRO A 526 13.51 5.16 -11.28
C PRO A 526 14.43 4.27 -10.44
N VAL A 527 13.86 3.56 -9.47
CA VAL A 527 14.60 2.71 -8.51
C VAL A 527 14.31 1.22 -8.69
N ILE A 528 13.19 0.89 -9.35
CA ILE A 528 12.85 -0.48 -9.76
C ILE A 528 12.28 -0.42 -11.17
N ARG A 529 12.70 -1.36 -12.03
CA ARG A 529 12.11 -1.53 -13.36
C ARG A 529 12.00 -3.00 -13.72
N LEU A 530 10.85 -3.37 -14.28
CA LEU A 530 10.59 -4.69 -14.85
C LEU A 530 10.04 -4.52 -16.26
N THR A 531 10.73 -5.07 -17.26
CA THR A 531 10.32 -5.07 -18.66
C THR A 531 10.26 -6.49 -19.21
N PHE A 532 9.16 -6.84 -19.88
CA PHE A 532 8.97 -8.15 -20.51
C PHE A 532 8.04 -8.06 -21.72
N PRO A 533 8.17 -8.96 -22.71
CA PRO A 533 7.26 -9.01 -23.84
C PRO A 533 5.87 -9.48 -23.41
N LEU A 534 4.82 -8.99 -24.07
CA LEU A 534 3.43 -9.35 -23.75
C LEU A 534 3.19 -10.87 -23.85
N GLU A 535 3.92 -11.56 -24.73
CA GLU A 535 3.84 -13.02 -24.89
C GLU A 535 4.15 -13.78 -23.58
N MET A 536 4.94 -13.19 -22.67
CA MET A 536 5.21 -13.78 -21.34
C MET A 536 3.94 -14.09 -20.58
N LEU A 537 2.92 -13.25 -20.75
CA LEU A 537 1.64 -13.36 -20.05
C LEU A 537 0.54 -13.94 -20.97
N SER A 538 0.92 -14.85 -21.86
CA SER A 538 -0.01 -15.56 -22.75
C SER A 538 -0.03 -17.06 -22.43
N TRP A 539 -1.16 -17.72 -22.68
CA TRP A 539 -1.30 -19.18 -22.63
C TRP A 539 -0.34 -19.89 -23.57
N ARG A 540 -0.03 -19.25 -24.70
CA ARG A 540 0.80 -19.85 -25.76
C ARG A 540 2.27 -19.90 -25.39
N ALA A 541 2.81 -18.83 -24.81
CA ALA A 541 4.24 -18.68 -24.55
C ALA A 541 4.60 -18.60 -23.06
N GLY A 542 3.64 -18.42 -22.15
CA GLY A 542 3.90 -18.24 -20.72
C GLY A 542 4.65 -19.38 -20.05
N ALA A 543 4.44 -20.62 -20.52
CA ALA A 543 5.18 -21.79 -20.06
C ALA A 543 6.69 -21.70 -20.34
N ASP A 544 7.12 -21.00 -21.40
CA ASP A 544 8.54 -20.79 -21.72
C ASP A 544 9.24 -19.88 -20.69
N TYR A 545 8.47 -19.18 -19.86
CA TYR A 545 8.95 -18.29 -18.80
C TYR A 545 8.90 -18.94 -17.42
N ALA A 546 8.53 -20.23 -17.34
CA ALA A 546 8.62 -20.99 -16.09
C ALA A 546 10.09 -21.05 -15.61
N GLY A 547 10.33 -20.57 -14.39
CA GLY A 547 11.67 -20.44 -13.82
C GLY A 547 12.57 -19.40 -14.49
N ALA A 548 12.00 -18.42 -15.20
CA ALA A 548 12.74 -17.26 -15.68
C ALA A 548 13.30 -16.43 -14.51
N ALA A 549 14.24 -15.53 -14.81
CA ALA A 549 14.90 -14.70 -13.81
C ALA A 549 15.04 -13.25 -14.28
N VAL A 550 15.17 -12.34 -13.30
CA VAL A 550 15.45 -10.92 -13.53
C VAL A 550 16.73 -10.58 -12.75
N PRO A 551 17.92 -10.65 -13.38
CA PRO A 551 19.20 -10.56 -12.68
C PRO A 551 19.47 -9.15 -12.11
N HIS A 552 18.92 -8.10 -12.74
CA HIS A 552 19.19 -6.71 -12.37
C HIS A 552 17.90 -5.88 -12.22
N PRO A 553 17.03 -6.18 -11.23
CA PRO A 553 15.71 -5.56 -11.10
C PRO A 553 15.74 -4.05 -10.79
N ARG A 554 16.88 -3.51 -10.32
CA ARG A 554 17.07 -2.08 -10.05
C ARG A 554 17.55 -1.26 -11.26
N ALA A 555 18.17 -1.90 -12.25
CA ALA A 555 18.97 -1.22 -13.29
C ALA A 555 18.41 -1.37 -14.71
N GLY A 556 17.09 -1.60 -14.83
CA GLY A 556 16.42 -1.92 -16.10
C GLY A 556 16.09 -3.41 -16.21
N GLY A 557 15.48 -3.98 -15.16
CA GLY A 557 15.24 -5.41 -15.03
C GLY A 557 14.46 -5.99 -16.20
N THR A 558 15.14 -6.68 -17.10
CA THR A 558 14.50 -7.43 -18.18
C THR A 558 14.33 -8.88 -17.75
N VAL A 559 13.25 -9.52 -18.20
CA VAL A 559 13.04 -10.95 -17.96
C VAL A 559 13.92 -11.78 -18.88
N HIS A 560 14.72 -12.66 -18.29
CA HIS A 560 15.53 -13.64 -19.02
C HIS A 560 14.90 -15.02 -18.88
N ARG A 561 14.49 -15.61 -20.01
CA ARG A 561 14.02 -16.99 -20.07
C ARG A 561 15.13 -17.92 -19.58
N ARG A 562 14.73 -19.03 -18.99
CA ARG A 562 15.65 -20.08 -18.63
C ARG A 562 16.26 -20.73 -19.89
N PRO A 563 17.54 -21.13 -19.87
CA PRO A 563 18.10 -21.93 -20.96
C PRO A 563 17.25 -23.18 -21.24
N ARG A 564 17.01 -23.49 -22.51
CA ARG A 564 16.20 -24.67 -22.93
C ARG A 564 16.75 -26.00 -22.41
N ALA A 565 18.06 -26.09 -22.20
CA ALA A 565 18.72 -27.29 -21.69
C ALA A 565 18.53 -27.53 -20.17
N SER A 566 18.03 -26.54 -19.43
CA SER A 566 17.82 -26.69 -17.98
C SER A 566 16.55 -27.50 -17.69
N PRO A 567 16.56 -28.41 -16.69
CA PRO A 567 15.39 -29.23 -16.35
C PRO A 567 14.23 -28.34 -15.88
N PRO A 568 12.95 -28.63 -16.25
CA PRO A 568 11.76 -27.87 -15.82
C PRO A 568 11.74 -27.63 -14.30
N PRO A 569 11.23 -26.48 -13.83
CA PRO A 569 11.09 -26.30 -12.39
C PRO A 569 10.18 -27.40 -11.86
N PRO A 570 10.45 -27.94 -10.66
CA PRO A 570 9.62 -29.01 -10.10
C PRO A 570 8.17 -28.54 -10.01
N ALA A 571 7.26 -29.41 -10.48
CA ALA A 571 5.83 -29.16 -10.38
C ALA A 571 5.41 -29.23 -8.91
N GLU A 572 4.88 -28.14 -8.39
CA GLU A 572 4.28 -28.11 -7.06
C GLU A 572 2.89 -28.76 -7.15
N GLN A 573 2.61 -29.73 -6.28
CA GLN A 573 1.28 -30.31 -6.20
C GLN A 573 0.34 -29.32 -5.51
N LEU A 574 -0.54 -28.70 -6.29
CA LEU A 574 -1.52 -27.76 -5.76
C LEU A 574 -2.76 -28.50 -5.27
N GLY A 575 -3.26 -28.08 -4.11
CA GLY A 575 -4.60 -28.47 -3.66
C GLY A 575 -5.68 -27.78 -4.50
N THR A 576 -6.91 -28.27 -4.38
CA THR A 576 -8.08 -27.56 -4.90
C THR A 576 -8.86 -26.94 -3.76
N THR A 577 -9.53 -25.83 -4.04
CA THR A 577 -10.47 -25.19 -3.15
C THR A 577 -11.80 -25.00 -3.86
N GLU A 578 -12.85 -24.97 -3.07
CA GLU A 578 -14.21 -24.81 -3.54
C GLU A 578 -14.61 -23.33 -3.44
N VAL A 579 -15.04 -22.73 -4.55
CA VAL A 579 -15.42 -21.31 -4.64
C VAL A 579 -16.73 -21.14 -5.41
N PRO A 580 -17.61 -20.21 -5.02
CA PRO A 580 -18.81 -19.90 -5.81
C PRO A 580 -18.44 -19.19 -7.12
N ASP A 581 -19.21 -19.38 -8.17
CA ASP A 581 -19.17 -18.58 -9.41
C ASP A 581 -20.08 -17.34 -9.27
N GLY A 582 -20.10 -16.46 -10.27
CA GLY A 582 -20.89 -15.22 -10.26
C GLY A 582 -22.40 -15.44 -10.21
N GLN A 583 -22.87 -16.70 -10.37
CA GLN A 583 -24.27 -17.10 -10.20
C GLN A 583 -24.49 -17.85 -8.87
N GLY A 584 -23.45 -17.94 -8.02
CA GLY A 584 -23.50 -18.63 -6.73
C GLY A 584 -23.36 -20.15 -6.82
N ARG A 585 -23.08 -20.71 -8.00
CA ARG A 585 -22.85 -22.16 -8.16
C ARG A 585 -21.42 -22.49 -7.84
N THR A 586 -21.21 -23.64 -7.22
CA THR A 586 -19.90 -23.96 -6.70
C THR A 586 -18.97 -24.60 -7.74
N ARG A 587 -17.69 -24.20 -7.73
CA ARG A 587 -16.65 -24.71 -8.63
C ARG A 587 -15.35 -25.00 -7.88
N TRP A 588 -14.63 -26.00 -8.37
CA TRP A 588 -13.30 -26.33 -7.89
C TRP A 588 -12.24 -25.55 -8.67
N VAL A 589 -11.39 -24.83 -7.96
CA VAL A 589 -10.25 -24.10 -8.52
C VAL A 589 -8.97 -24.53 -7.81
N LEU A 590 -7.82 -24.36 -8.46
CA LEU A 590 -6.54 -24.66 -7.84
C LEU A 590 -6.20 -23.60 -6.78
N HIS A 591 -5.72 -24.05 -5.62
CA HIS A 591 -5.28 -23.18 -4.55
C HIS A 591 -3.92 -22.55 -4.90
N TYR A 592 -3.85 -21.23 -4.89
CA TYR A 592 -2.59 -20.50 -5.03
C TYR A 592 -1.89 -20.41 -3.66
N PRO A 593 -0.70 -20.99 -3.50
CA PRO A 593 -0.06 -21.16 -2.20
C PRO A 593 0.44 -19.84 -1.61
N PHE A 594 0.52 -19.78 -0.29
CA PHE A 594 1.19 -18.69 0.44
C PHE A 594 2.68 -18.61 0.09
N THR A 595 3.27 -17.42 0.24
CA THR A 595 4.71 -17.27 0.02
C THR A 595 5.50 -18.13 1.01
N THR A 596 6.43 -18.93 0.48
CA THR A 596 7.33 -19.77 1.29
C THR A 596 8.81 -19.42 1.07
N PRO A 597 9.65 -19.46 2.13
CA PRO A 597 9.27 -19.69 3.52
C PRO A 597 8.48 -18.51 4.10
N VAL A 598 7.53 -18.79 5.01
CA VAL A 598 6.80 -17.74 5.72
C VAL A 598 7.77 -17.05 6.69
N PRO A 599 7.91 -15.72 6.66
CA PRO A 599 8.80 -15.04 7.60
C PRO A 599 8.40 -15.25 9.05
N PHE A 600 9.39 -15.29 9.95
CA PHE A 600 9.15 -15.61 11.36
C PHE A 600 8.15 -14.65 12.04
N LEU A 601 8.26 -13.35 11.81
CA LEU A 601 7.34 -12.35 12.40
C LEU A 601 5.91 -12.54 11.90
N THR A 602 5.75 -12.89 10.62
CA THR A 602 4.46 -13.14 9.99
C THR A 602 3.85 -14.45 10.48
N TRP A 603 4.68 -15.49 10.62
CA TRP A 603 4.29 -16.74 11.26
C TRP A 603 3.83 -16.49 12.71
N LEU A 604 4.57 -15.70 13.48
CA LEU A 604 4.24 -15.36 14.86
C LEU A 604 2.93 -14.57 14.95
N ALA A 605 2.73 -13.60 14.07
CA ALA A 605 1.48 -12.85 13.98
C ALA A 605 0.29 -13.77 13.68
N ARG A 606 0.40 -14.64 12.66
CA ARG A 606 -0.64 -15.64 12.32
C ARG A 606 -0.88 -16.63 13.45
N PHE A 607 0.18 -17.05 14.16
CA PHE A 607 0.07 -17.92 15.33
C PHE A 607 -0.73 -17.24 16.45
N ASN A 608 -0.40 -15.98 16.76
CA ASN A 608 -1.11 -15.20 17.79
C ASN A 608 -2.54 -14.90 17.38
N GLN A 609 -2.80 -14.56 16.12
CA GLN A 609 -4.16 -14.43 15.58
C GLN A 609 -4.93 -15.73 15.84
N ARG A 610 -4.42 -16.88 15.40
CA ARG A 610 -5.12 -18.16 15.54
C ARG A 610 -5.41 -18.56 16.99
N HIS A 611 -4.48 -18.31 17.91
CA HIS A 611 -4.57 -18.87 19.26
C HIS A 611 -4.98 -17.88 20.35
N LEU A 612 -4.73 -16.59 20.16
CA LEU A 612 -4.97 -15.55 21.15
C LEU A 612 -6.05 -14.56 20.68
N PHE A 613 -6.07 -14.22 19.39
CA PHE A 613 -6.96 -13.19 18.85
C PHE A 613 -7.74 -13.69 17.61
N PRO A 614 -8.50 -14.80 17.72
CA PRO A 614 -9.05 -15.49 16.55
C PRO A 614 -10.05 -14.67 15.74
N GLY A 615 -10.72 -13.70 16.36
CA GLY A 615 -11.70 -12.82 15.70
C GLY A 615 -11.13 -11.50 15.16
N GLY A 616 -9.81 -11.33 15.11
CA GLY A 616 -9.18 -10.10 14.59
C GLY A 616 -8.30 -10.36 13.37
N SER A 617 -8.00 -9.27 12.66
CA SER A 617 -7.04 -9.26 11.54
C SER A 617 -5.62 -9.61 11.99
N ILE A 618 -4.75 -9.95 11.04
CA ILE A 618 -3.31 -10.12 11.33
C ILE A 618 -2.73 -8.83 11.93
N PRO A 619 -2.90 -7.62 11.35
CA PRO A 619 -2.45 -6.36 11.94
C PRO A 619 -2.94 -6.17 13.39
N ARG A 620 -4.23 -6.38 13.64
CA ARG A 620 -4.82 -6.25 14.98
C ARG A 620 -4.20 -7.23 15.97
N SER A 621 -3.84 -8.42 15.53
CA SER A 621 -3.15 -9.41 16.37
C SER A 621 -1.74 -8.96 16.74
N VAL A 622 -1.02 -8.28 15.85
CA VAL A 622 0.31 -7.71 16.11
C VAL A 622 0.20 -6.62 17.15
N VAL A 623 -0.68 -5.64 16.94
CA VAL A 623 -0.89 -4.52 17.88
C VAL A 623 -1.26 -5.05 19.27
N ARG A 624 -2.23 -5.95 19.37
CA ARG A 624 -2.64 -6.54 20.66
C ARG A 624 -1.54 -7.35 21.33
N THR A 625 -0.70 -8.05 20.56
CA THR A 625 0.46 -8.76 21.11
C THR A 625 1.44 -7.77 21.71
N LEU A 626 1.76 -6.69 20.98
CA LEU A 626 2.68 -5.66 21.45
C LEU A 626 2.16 -4.96 22.71
N THR A 627 0.89 -4.53 22.72
CA THR A 627 0.24 -3.93 23.89
C THR A 627 0.32 -4.86 25.09
N PHE A 628 -0.02 -6.14 24.92
CA PHE A 628 0.07 -7.13 25.99
C PHE A 628 1.50 -7.30 26.51
N CYS A 629 2.49 -7.37 25.63
CA CYS A 629 3.90 -7.45 26.03
C CYS A 629 4.34 -6.23 26.85
N ILE A 630 3.96 -5.03 26.43
CA ILE A 630 4.25 -3.77 27.13
C ILE A 630 3.61 -3.78 28.52
N GLU A 631 2.32 -4.14 28.61
CA GLU A 631 1.62 -4.25 29.89
C GLU A 631 2.33 -5.22 30.83
N MET A 632 2.72 -6.41 30.35
CA MET A 632 3.43 -7.39 31.18
C MET A 632 4.81 -6.93 31.63
N CYS A 633 5.53 -6.17 30.80
CA CYS A 633 6.81 -5.56 31.17
C CYS A 633 6.67 -4.55 32.32
N ILE A 634 5.48 -4.00 32.56
CA ILE A 634 5.19 -3.09 33.67
C ILE A 634 4.62 -3.86 34.87
N PHE A 635 3.63 -4.73 34.65
CA PHE A 635 2.97 -5.48 35.71
C PHE A 635 3.89 -6.45 36.44
N VAL A 636 4.80 -7.14 35.73
CA VAL A 636 5.67 -8.16 36.34
C VAL A 636 6.67 -7.53 37.34
N PRO A 637 7.41 -6.46 37.00
CA PRO A 637 8.27 -5.78 37.98
C PRO A 637 7.50 -5.18 39.15
N VAL A 638 6.33 -4.56 38.92
CA VAL A 638 5.51 -3.99 39.99
C VAL A 638 5.01 -5.08 40.94
N ALA A 639 4.52 -6.22 40.42
CA ALA A 639 4.10 -7.35 41.23
C ALA A 639 5.27 -7.94 42.03
N ALA A 640 6.47 -8.05 41.42
CA ALA A 640 7.67 -8.50 42.10
C ALA A 640 8.08 -7.54 43.23
N LEU A 641 8.02 -6.22 43.00
CA LEU A 641 8.28 -5.19 44.01
C LEU A 641 7.30 -5.30 45.18
N LEU A 642 6.00 -5.39 44.90
CA LEU A 642 4.95 -5.53 45.91
C LEU A 642 5.12 -6.81 46.74
N LEU A 643 5.46 -7.93 46.09
CA LEU A 643 5.78 -9.19 46.77
C LEU A 643 7.02 -9.07 47.67
N CYS A 644 8.06 -8.36 47.21
CA CYS A 644 9.26 -8.08 48.01
C CYS A 644 8.94 -7.21 49.23
N VAL A 645 8.14 -6.15 49.06
CA VAL A 645 7.68 -5.28 50.15
C VAL A 645 6.83 -6.07 51.15
N TRP A 646 5.90 -6.89 50.67
CA TRP A 646 5.06 -7.74 51.51
C TRP A 646 5.90 -8.75 52.31
N ARG A 647 6.86 -9.43 51.66
CA ARG A 647 7.79 -10.34 52.34
C ARG A 647 8.59 -9.64 53.43
N ARG A 648 9.12 -8.44 53.17
CA ARG A 648 9.85 -7.61 54.16
C ARG A 648 8.95 -7.20 55.33
N ARG A 649 7.73 -6.73 55.07
CA ARG A 649 6.75 -6.37 56.13
C ARG A 649 6.36 -7.59 56.97
N ARG A 650 6.14 -8.74 56.35
CA ARG A 650 5.82 -10.00 57.05
C ARG A 650 6.98 -10.47 57.92
N ALA A 651 8.23 -10.38 57.44
CA ALA A 651 9.42 -10.70 58.23
C ALA A 651 9.56 -9.77 59.45
N ARG A 652 9.40 -8.45 59.27
CA ARG A 652 9.40 -7.47 60.37
C ARG A 652 8.28 -7.74 61.39
N ARG A 653 7.08 -8.09 60.94
CA ARG A 653 5.96 -8.45 61.83
C ARG A 653 6.25 -9.73 62.62
N ARG A 654 6.86 -10.74 62.00
CA ARG A 654 7.31 -11.97 62.70
C ARG A 654 8.40 -11.69 63.73
N GLN A 655 9.37 -10.82 63.41
CA GLN A 655 10.40 -10.40 64.37
C GLN A 655 9.79 -9.65 65.57
N ARG A 656 8.79 -8.78 65.34
CA ARG A 656 8.08 -8.10 66.43
C ARG A 656 7.26 -9.06 67.31
N LEU A 657 6.66 -10.10 66.73
CA LEU A 657 5.91 -11.12 67.47
C LEU A 657 6.84 -12.09 68.21
N ALA A 658 8.01 -12.42 67.66
CA ALA A 658 9.02 -13.26 68.32
C ALA A 658 9.82 -12.51 69.40
N GLY A 659 9.98 -11.19 69.28
CA GLY A 659 10.60 -10.34 70.31
C GLY A 659 9.68 -9.99 71.49
N GLY A 660 8.41 -10.42 71.46
CA GLY A 660 7.43 -10.16 72.52
C GLY A 660 7.37 -11.21 73.63
N THR A 661 8.19 -12.28 73.57
CA THR A 661 8.19 -13.38 74.54
C THR A 661 9.60 -13.68 75.07
N ALA A 662 10.24 -12.71 75.72
CA ALA A 662 11.35 -12.96 76.64
C ALA A 662 11.24 -12.02 77.85
N ALA A 663 11.15 -12.64 79.02
CA ALA A 663 10.77 -12.09 80.32
C ALA A 663 11.95 -11.40 81.07
N PRO A 664 11.76 -10.91 82.31
CA PRO A 664 12.44 -9.74 82.89
C PRO A 664 13.87 -10.02 83.38
N ARG A 665 14.74 -9.01 83.34
CA ARG A 665 16.02 -9.04 84.07
C ARG A 665 15.84 -8.41 85.45
N LEU A 666 16.07 -9.23 86.48
CA LEU A 666 16.29 -8.83 87.86
C LEU A 666 17.40 -7.77 87.96
N ARG A 667 17.14 -6.70 88.71
CA ARG A 667 18.16 -5.80 89.25
C ARG A 667 18.32 -6.09 90.74
N GLN A 668 19.48 -6.62 91.12
CA GLN A 668 19.96 -6.62 92.51
C GLN A 668 20.72 -5.32 92.78
N ARG A 669 20.54 -4.84 94.02
CA ARG A 669 21.10 -3.63 94.65
C ARG A 669 22.55 -3.88 95.10
N GLY A 670 23.38 -2.84 95.11
CA GLY A 670 24.70 -2.81 95.77
C GLY A 670 25.40 -1.47 95.53
N ASP A 671 25.74 -0.78 96.61
CA ASP A 671 26.11 0.64 96.72
C ASP A 671 27.53 1.04 96.26
N SER A 672 27.69 2.35 95.95
CA SER A 672 28.60 3.34 96.60
C SER A 672 29.52 4.19 95.69
N GLY A 673 29.54 5.51 95.96
CA GLY A 673 30.55 6.53 95.58
C GLY A 673 30.15 7.52 94.46
N LEU A 674 29.59 8.73 94.74
CA LEU A 674 30.26 10.05 94.92
C LEU A 674 31.14 10.46 93.69
N LEU A 675 30.92 11.54 92.92
CA LEU A 675 30.74 12.98 93.18
C LEU A 675 30.05 13.67 91.96
N GLY A 676 29.11 14.60 92.13
CA GLY A 676 29.26 16.07 91.90
C GLY A 676 29.18 16.49 90.41
N SER A 677 28.42 17.48 89.90
CA SER A 677 27.68 18.61 90.47
C SER A 677 26.82 19.31 89.39
N SER A 678 25.65 19.84 89.81
CA SER A 678 24.98 21.11 89.44
C SER A 678 24.51 21.46 88.01
N GLY A 679 23.22 21.86 87.92
CA GLY A 679 22.70 22.90 87.01
C GLY A 679 21.35 22.58 86.35
N THR A 680 20.21 22.61 87.07
CA THR A 680 19.14 23.66 87.03
C THR A 680 18.69 24.11 85.62
N GLY A 681 17.43 24.11 85.20
CA GLY A 681 16.16 23.83 85.87
C GLY A 681 14.93 24.02 84.95
N ASN A 682 13.78 23.63 85.50
CA ASN A 682 12.35 23.96 85.23
C ASN A 682 11.70 23.57 83.88
N PHE A 683 10.63 22.73 83.79
CA PHE A 683 9.22 22.84 84.28
C PHE A 683 8.49 24.06 83.65
N ILE A 684 7.37 23.98 82.92
CA ILE A 684 6.06 23.31 83.17
C ILE A 684 5.22 23.16 81.87
N ASP A 685 4.29 22.22 81.99
CA ASP A 685 3.12 21.75 81.24
C ASP A 685 2.30 22.65 80.27
N ALA A 686 1.60 21.92 79.38
CA ALA A 686 0.36 22.26 78.68
C ALA A 686 -0.83 22.48 79.67
N PRO A 687 -2.12 22.69 79.30
CA PRO A 687 -2.77 22.65 77.97
C PRO A 687 -3.86 23.74 77.73
N ALA A 688 -4.51 23.74 76.56
CA ALA A 688 -5.96 23.90 76.34
C ALA A 688 -6.29 24.45 74.93
N ALA A 689 -7.26 23.83 74.26
CA ALA A 689 -8.03 24.41 73.16
C ALA A 689 -9.23 25.20 73.73
N PRO A 690 -9.83 26.18 73.02
CA PRO A 690 -10.92 25.84 72.10
C PRO A 690 -11.12 26.75 70.85
N THR A 691 -11.93 26.21 69.93
CA THR A 691 -12.75 26.74 68.80
C THR A 691 -12.88 28.24 68.50
N ILE A 692 -12.97 28.58 67.19
CA ILE A 692 -13.90 29.53 66.48
C ILE A 692 -13.71 29.26 64.95
N ALA A 693 -14.66 28.65 64.23
CA ALA A 693 -15.76 29.23 63.41
C ALA A 693 -15.34 30.17 62.25
N GLY A 694 -15.80 29.87 61.02
CA GLY A 694 -15.94 30.88 59.95
C GLY A 694 -15.99 30.39 58.49
N TYR A 695 -17.21 30.36 57.93
CA TYR A 695 -17.59 30.61 56.52
C TYR A 695 -17.08 29.67 55.39
N GLY A 696 -17.88 29.22 54.42
CA GLY A 696 -19.27 29.51 54.07
C GLY A 696 -19.79 28.48 53.05
N LYS A 697 -21.10 28.21 53.12
CA LYS A 697 -21.88 27.42 52.15
C LYS A 697 -22.39 28.33 51.04
N VAL A 698 -22.45 27.83 49.80
CA VAL A 698 -23.60 28.05 48.91
C VAL A 698 -23.99 26.70 48.30
N LYS A 699 -25.28 26.36 48.45
CA LYS A 699 -26.01 25.21 47.92
C LYS A 699 -27.02 25.72 46.88
N ARG A 700 -27.32 24.90 45.86
CA ARG A 700 -28.65 24.57 45.27
C ARG A 700 -28.42 23.47 44.21
N HIS A 701 -28.88 22.21 44.37
CA HIS A 701 -30.22 21.63 44.11
C HIS A 701 -30.69 21.83 42.65
N ILE A 702 -31.20 20.85 41.86
CA ILE A 702 -31.71 19.47 42.10
C ILE A 702 -32.00 18.78 40.71
N VAL A 703 -31.88 17.44 40.66
CA VAL A 703 -32.58 16.41 39.82
C VAL A 703 -32.27 16.20 38.32
N GLY A 704 -32.02 14.92 37.96
CA GLY A 704 -32.23 14.37 36.61
C GLY A 704 -31.47 13.07 36.29
N THR A 705 -32.06 11.92 36.61
CA THR A 705 -31.95 10.59 35.95
C THR A 705 -30.59 10.03 35.51
N THR A 706 -30.13 8.98 36.20
CA THR A 706 -29.00 8.12 35.82
C THR A 706 -29.42 7.00 34.87
N GLU A 707 -28.97 7.05 33.61
CA GLU A 707 -28.63 5.86 32.83
C GLU A 707 -27.10 5.80 32.70
N ALA A 708 -26.52 4.67 33.09
CA ALA A 708 -25.07 4.51 33.19
C ALA A 708 -24.48 4.02 31.85
N SER A 709 -23.81 4.92 31.12
CA SER A 709 -22.78 4.55 30.15
C SER A 709 -21.41 4.74 30.79
N SER A 710 -20.69 3.65 31.07
CA SER A 710 -19.31 3.72 31.57
C SER A 710 -18.34 3.84 30.39
N THR A 711 -17.83 5.04 30.14
CA THR A 711 -16.67 5.27 29.26
C THR A 711 -15.55 6.00 29.98
N ALA A 712 -14.34 5.44 29.80
CA ALA A 712 -13.07 6.15 29.67
C ALA A 712 -12.64 7.10 30.80
N ALA A 713 -12.00 6.54 31.81
CA ALA A 713 -10.98 7.23 32.60
C ALA A 713 -9.82 6.26 32.86
N GLY A 714 -8.84 6.24 31.95
CA GLY A 714 -7.68 5.34 32.10
C GLY A 714 -6.60 5.41 31.03
N SER A 715 -6.74 6.21 29.96
CA SER A 715 -5.78 6.21 28.84
C SER A 715 -4.64 7.24 28.94
N GLY A 716 -4.75 8.28 29.77
CA GLY A 716 -3.82 9.43 29.72
C GLY A 716 -2.37 9.15 30.12
N VAL A 717 -2.10 8.13 30.95
CA VAL A 717 -0.74 7.86 31.46
C VAL A 717 0.10 7.01 30.49
N MET A 718 -0.54 6.24 29.60
CA MET A 718 0.20 5.45 28.60
C MET A 718 0.62 6.26 27.37
N ASP A 719 -0.11 7.35 27.07
CA ASP A 719 0.23 8.27 25.98
C ASP A 719 1.58 8.97 26.24
N GLU A 720 1.86 9.37 27.49
CA GLU A 720 3.12 10.04 27.86
C GLU A 720 4.32 9.09 27.94
N VAL A 721 4.10 7.82 28.31
CA VAL A 721 5.19 6.85 28.48
C VAL A 721 5.74 6.38 27.13
N LEU A 722 4.94 6.32 26.07
CA LEU A 722 5.42 5.95 24.72
C LEU A 722 6.16 7.10 24.01
N GLU A 723 5.78 8.36 24.21
CA GLU A 723 6.51 9.52 23.66
C GLU A 723 7.94 9.61 24.20
N LEU A 724 8.20 9.13 25.42
CA LEU A 724 9.54 9.18 26.02
C LEU A 724 10.55 8.16 25.44
N PHE A 725 10.09 7.12 24.74
CA PHE A 725 10.95 6.03 24.24
C PHE A 725 11.33 6.13 22.76
N ILE A 726 10.64 6.97 21.98
CA ILE A 726 10.86 7.13 20.53
C ILE A 726 11.29 8.59 20.31
N GLY A 727 12.59 8.85 20.47
CA GLY A 727 13.14 10.21 20.39
C GLY A 727 12.83 10.90 19.06
N GLU A 728 12.15 12.05 19.13
CA GLU A 728 11.96 12.95 18.00
C GLU A 728 13.28 13.65 17.65
N GLY A 729 13.77 13.41 16.43
CA GLY A 729 14.75 14.28 15.80
C GLY A 729 14.08 15.59 15.38
N LYS A 730 14.40 16.69 16.07
CA LYS A 730 14.06 18.05 15.65
C LYS A 730 14.71 18.34 14.29
N GLN A 731 13.92 18.40 13.20
CA GLN A 731 14.30 19.20 12.04
C GLN A 731 13.61 20.56 12.13
N LYS A 732 14.43 21.61 12.14
CA LYS A 732 14.04 23.01 12.19
C LYS A 732 13.15 23.35 10.99
N GLN A 733 12.02 24.01 11.26
CA GLN A 733 11.27 24.77 10.28
C GLN A 733 12.18 25.84 9.66
N VAL A 734 12.15 25.94 8.34
CA VAL A 734 12.46 27.17 7.58
C VAL A 734 11.27 27.43 6.68
#